data_AF-A0A2P2GH45-F1
#
_entry.id   AF-A0A2P2GH45-F1
#
_cell.length_a   1.000
_cell.length_b   1.000
_cell.length_c   1.000
_cell.angle_alpha   90.00
_cell.angle_beta   90.00
_cell.angle_gamma   90.00
#
_symmetry.space_group_name_H-M   'P 1'
#
loop_
_entity.id
_entity.type
_entity.pdbx_description
1 polymer ?
#
loop_
_entity_poly.entity_id
_entity_poly.type
_entity_poly.pdbx_seq_one_letter_code
_entity_poly.pdbx_strand_id
1 'polypeptide(L)'
;MPHQYPGPGVPSASAGPCVASAPAASPVRTTSFATVPAVASVHEVASVAGAAAGSVGSTGFVQSAVSAGSVGSVWSPGSPGSPASAGSAEPVADPDPLDDPDPLDDPDPRRAADQAAVENLLRCWVREKDLAAPGAATLRIPLDASGTALLVPVRYWSPTGWHRFGAPALEGLPATAPTVDAVTVAALLSRESGRPEGTELVGRVADSARRTAEFIAERRRDPLPGPEADLFLTAEQSLLLGHPLHPTPKSREGLSEAEARLYSPESHGSFPLHWMAVDHRVLAADSAWTEQGRPVAAAQLTAALAEGLDLPAGTAALPLHPWQARELRHRPAVAALLDAGLLHDLGPHGGRWHPTSSVRTVHRPGARAMLKLSLGVRITNSRRENLRKELHRGVEVHRLLRTGLVDQWQSAHPGFDIVRDPAWLAVDTPEGEAVPGLDVMIRHNPFAAGDDAVCLAALTSPRPRPGSARMSSRLAEITARLAARTGRPTTAVAAEWFLRYLDLVVRPVLWLDGRAGVALEAHQQNTLVLLDPEGWPVGGRYRDNQGYYFRESRRDELESRLPGIGEASDTFVSDQVTDERFAYYLGINNVLGLIGAFGAQRLADERVLLAALRRFLATATSLGSPLPHRLLEAATLRCKANLLTRLHGLDELVGPVDTQSVYVTLTNPLRA
;
A
#
# COMPACT_ATOMS: atom_id res chain seq x y z
N MET A 1 54.75 20.12 43.32
CA MET A 1 54.14 21.16 44.18
C MET A 1 52.62 21.16 43.97
N PRO A 2 51.88 20.32 44.71
CA PRO A 2 50.42 20.32 44.79
C PRO A 2 49.92 20.76 46.19
N HIS A 3 48.72 21.31 46.31
CA HIS A 3 47.95 21.34 47.57
C HIS A 3 46.45 21.38 47.18
N GLN A 4 45.64 20.32 47.39
CA GLN A 4 45.07 19.76 48.63
C GLN A 4 43.87 20.54 49.20
N TYR A 5 42.69 19.90 49.08
CA TYR A 5 41.48 19.78 49.94
C TYR A 5 41.56 20.30 51.41
N PRO A 6 40.44 20.62 52.11
CA PRO A 6 39.29 19.70 52.32
C PRO A 6 37.87 20.31 52.52
N GLY A 7 36.83 19.45 52.55
CA GLY A 7 35.52 19.72 53.20
C GLY A 7 35.62 19.59 54.73
N PRO A 8 34.54 19.38 55.54
CA PRO A 8 33.10 19.16 55.26
C PRO A 8 32.14 20.04 56.14
N GLY A 9 30.81 19.88 56.03
CA GLY A 9 29.88 20.38 57.07
C GLY A 9 28.40 20.48 56.67
N VAL A 10 27.58 19.59 57.23
CA VAL A 10 26.10 19.62 57.24
C VAL A 10 25.61 20.44 58.46
N PRO A 11 24.43 21.08 58.42
CA PRO A 11 23.37 20.66 59.35
C PRO A 11 21.95 20.59 58.73
N SER A 12 21.19 19.61 59.20
CA SER A 12 19.72 19.49 59.21
C SER A 12 19.04 20.69 59.91
N ALA A 13 17.78 21.09 59.72
CA ALA A 13 16.56 20.28 59.76
C ALA A 13 15.29 21.05 59.28
N SER A 14 14.34 20.27 58.74
CA SER A 14 12.86 20.30 58.86
C SER A 14 12.06 21.61 58.91
N ALA A 15 11.05 21.72 58.02
CA ALA A 15 9.63 21.85 58.38
C ALA A 15 8.67 21.82 57.16
N GLY A 16 7.90 20.72 57.03
CA GLY A 16 6.44 20.72 56.85
C GLY A 16 5.78 21.06 55.48
N PRO A 17 4.61 20.46 55.15
CA PRO A 17 4.08 20.35 53.78
C PRO A 17 2.87 21.26 53.49
N CYS A 18 2.60 21.53 52.22
CA CYS A 18 1.33 22.10 51.75
C CYS A 18 0.61 21.11 50.81
N VAL A 19 -0.67 20.89 51.14
CA VAL A 19 -1.65 20.01 50.48
C VAL A 19 -2.70 20.88 49.76
N ALA A 20 -3.38 20.26 48.80
CA ALA A 20 -4.64 20.65 48.14
C ALA A 20 -4.47 21.55 46.89
N SER A 21 -5.21 21.36 45.79
CA SER A 21 -6.53 20.75 45.61
C SER A 21 -6.79 20.43 44.12
N ALA A 22 -7.49 19.33 43.86
CA ALA A 22 -8.17 19.05 42.59
C ALA A 22 -9.58 19.69 42.59
N PRO A 23 -10.15 20.06 41.43
CA PRO A 23 -11.58 20.31 41.31
C PRO A 23 -12.32 19.16 40.62
N ALA A 24 -13.54 18.97 41.10
CA ALA A 24 -14.47 17.89 40.82
C ALA A 24 -15.22 18.05 39.49
N ALA A 25 -15.64 16.90 38.96
CA ALA A 25 -16.58 16.76 37.86
C ALA A 25 -18.04 16.94 38.33
N SER A 26 -18.88 17.49 37.45
CA SER A 26 -20.35 17.39 37.47
C SER A 26 -20.95 17.82 36.12
N PRO A 27 -22.20 17.41 35.80
CA PRO A 27 -22.48 16.65 34.59
C PRO A 27 -23.11 17.46 33.45
N VAL A 28 -22.85 17.06 32.21
CA VAL A 28 -23.48 17.62 31.01
C VAL A 28 -24.89 17.02 30.84
N ARG A 29 -25.87 17.93 30.80
CA ARG A 29 -27.28 17.67 30.52
C ARG A 29 -27.47 17.22 29.07
N THR A 30 -28.25 16.16 28.91
CA THR A 30 -28.95 15.78 27.68
C THR A 30 -29.88 16.90 27.22
N THR A 31 -29.77 17.30 25.96
CA THR A 31 -30.81 18.09 25.28
C THR A 31 -31.17 17.45 23.93
N SER A 32 -32.49 17.36 23.77
CA SER A 32 -33.28 16.75 22.71
C SER A 32 -32.89 17.19 21.30
N PHE A 33 -32.73 16.22 20.38
CA PHE A 33 -32.73 16.46 18.94
C PHE A 33 -34.15 16.83 18.49
N ALA A 34 -34.30 18.04 17.95
CA ALA A 34 -35.49 18.44 17.21
C ALA A 34 -35.35 18.01 15.75
N THR A 35 -36.38 17.30 15.32
CA THR A 35 -36.84 16.88 13.99
C THR A 35 -36.43 17.78 12.82
N VAL A 36 -35.82 17.18 11.79
CA VAL A 36 -35.73 17.72 10.42
C VAL A 36 -36.92 17.19 9.61
N PRO A 37 -37.72 18.01 8.91
CA PRO A 37 -38.76 17.50 8.03
C PRO A 37 -38.18 17.09 6.67
N ALA A 38 -38.58 15.91 6.22
CA ALA A 38 -38.35 15.38 4.88
C ALA A 38 -39.45 15.83 3.91
N VAL A 39 -39.10 16.40 2.75
CA VAL A 39 -39.93 16.61 1.54
C VAL A 39 -38.96 16.95 0.39
N ALA A 40 -39.04 16.52 -0.87
CA ALA A 40 -39.73 15.44 -1.56
C ALA A 40 -38.92 15.17 -2.85
N SER A 41 -38.94 13.91 -3.26
CA SER A 41 -38.61 13.42 -4.59
C SER A 41 -39.56 13.97 -5.65
N VAL A 42 -39.02 14.42 -6.78
CA VAL A 42 -39.77 14.55 -8.03
C VAL A 42 -39.00 13.82 -9.13
N HIS A 43 -39.63 12.76 -9.65
CA HIS A 43 -39.31 12.13 -10.91
C HIS A 43 -39.62 13.08 -12.06
N GLU A 44 -38.71 13.22 -13.02
CA GLU A 44 -39.15 13.49 -14.39
C GLU A 44 -38.31 12.71 -15.40
N VAL A 45 -39.05 12.01 -16.26
CA VAL A 45 -38.60 11.13 -17.33
C VAL A 45 -38.59 11.97 -18.60
N ALA A 46 -37.48 11.98 -19.33
CA ALA A 46 -37.49 12.38 -20.73
C ALA A 46 -36.47 11.55 -21.53
N SER A 47 -37.00 10.56 -22.22
CA SER A 47 -36.36 9.86 -23.33
C SER A 47 -36.31 10.77 -24.56
N VAL A 48 -35.15 10.89 -25.22
CA VAL A 48 -35.10 11.16 -26.66
C VAL A 48 -34.01 10.29 -27.28
N ALA A 49 -34.47 9.38 -28.14
CA ALA A 49 -33.67 8.61 -29.07
C ALA A 49 -33.23 9.49 -30.26
N GLY A 50 -31.99 9.32 -30.70
CA GLY A 50 -31.47 9.90 -31.93
C GLY A 50 -30.50 8.92 -32.58
N ALA A 51 -31.02 8.11 -33.49
CA ALA A 51 -30.25 7.22 -34.35
C ALA A 51 -29.52 8.01 -35.44
N ALA A 52 -28.29 7.61 -35.78
CA ALA A 52 -27.72 7.83 -37.10
C ALA A 52 -26.75 6.71 -37.44
N ALA A 53 -27.15 5.90 -38.41
CA ALA A 53 -26.32 4.95 -39.13
C ALA A 53 -25.40 5.69 -40.11
N GLY A 54 -24.21 5.15 -40.33
CA GLY A 54 -23.28 5.61 -41.37
C GLY A 54 -22.25 4.51 -41.66
N SER A 55 -22.39 3.91 -42.83
CA SER A 55 -21.77 2.67 -43.28
C SER A 55 -20.55 2.87 -44.18
N VAL A 56 -19.78 1.78 -44.32
CA VAL A 56 -18.90 1.38 -45.45
C VAL A 56 -17.47 1.93 -45.49
N GLY A 57 -16.52 1.00 -45.59
CA GLY A 57 -15.12 1.25 -45.94
C GLY A 57 -14.23 0.02 -45.85
N SER A 58 -14.50 -0.99 -46.68
CA SER A 58 -13.62 -2.16 -46.90
C SER A 58 -12.30 -1.77 -47.56
N THR A 59 -11.19 -2.42 -47.18
CA THR A 59 -10.14 -3.06 -48.02
C THR A 59 -8.86 -3.16 -47.17
N GLY A 60 -8.34 -4.35 -46.90
CA GLY A 60 -7.20 -4.83 -47.68
C GLY A 60 -6.66 -6.14 -47.12
N PHE A 61 -6.82 -7.19 -47.92
CA PHE A 61 -6.15 -8.47 -47.81
C PHE A 61 -4.63 -8.31 -47.92
N VAL A 62 -3.87 -9.04 -47.10
CA VAL A 62 -2.60 -9.66 -47.52
C VAL A 62 -2.57 -11.09 -46.99
N GLN A 63 -2.75 -12.03 -47.91
CA GLN A 63 -2.41 -13.44 -47.74
C GLN A 63 -0.91 -13.63 -48.00
N SER A 64 -0.26 -14.43 -47.15
CA SER A 64 0.91 -15.21 -47.54
C SER A 64 0.80 -16.60 -46.92
N ALA A 65 0.41 -17.57 -47.75
CA ALA A 65 0.79 -18.98 -47.60
C ALA A 65 2.25 -19.11 -48.13
N VAL A 66 3.07 -20.15 -47.95
CA VAL A 66 2.91 -21.60 -47.82
C VAL A 66 4.26 -22.13 -47.29
N SER A 67 4.28 -23.16 -46.45
CA SER A 67 5.16 -24.34 -46.66
C SER A 67 4.85 -25.42 -45.62
N ALA A 68 4.25 -26.49 -46.12
CA ALA A 68 3.97 -27.73 -45.43
C ALA A 68 5.24 -28.60 -45.29
N GLY A 69 5.29 -29.39 -44.22
CA GLY A 69 6.20 -30.51 -44.05
C GLY A 69 5.50 -31.57 -43.21
N SER A 70 4.86 -32.52 -43.87
CA SER A 70 4.13 -33.66 -43.30
C SER A 70 5.02 -34.88 -43.14
N VAL A 71 5.02 -35.50 -41.96
CA VAL A 71 5.14 -36.97 -41.74
C VAL A 71 4.47 -37.19 -40.36
N GLY A 72 3.45 -38.02 -40.12
CA GLY A 72 2.90 -39.15 -40.85
C GLY A 72 3.20 -40.46 -40.11
N SER A 73 2.54 -40.76 -38.99
CA SER A 73 2.30 -42.16 -38.58
C SER A 73 1.10 -42.28 -37.64
N VAL A 74 0.05 -42.90 -38.17
CA VAL A 74 -1.17 -43.36 -37.50
C VAL A 74 -0.90 -44.73 -36.89
N TRP A 75 -1.29 -44.98 -35.64
CA TRP A 75 -1.61 -46.34 -35.17
C TRP A 75 -2.55 -46.33 -33.95
N SER A 76 -3.65 -47.06 -34.08
CA SER A 76 -4.58 -47.57 -33.05
C SER A 76 -5.47 -48.59 -33.78
N PRO A 77 -6.15 -49.56 -33.13
CA PRO A 77 -6.30 -49.82 -31.69
C PRO A 77 -6.05 -51.30 -31.29
N GLY A 78 -6.05 -51.60 -29.98
CA GLY A 78 -6.13 -52.97 -29.49
C GLY A 78 -6.21 -53.11 -27.97
N SER A 79 -7.40 -53.44 -27.46
CA SER A 79 -7.60 -54.14 -26.17
C SER A 79 -8.14 -55.53 -26.53
N PRO A 80 -7.82 -56.62 -25.80
CA PRO A 80 -8.39 -56.83 -24.45
C PRO A 80 -7.49 -57.62 -23.47
N GLY A 81 -7.84 -57.59 -22.17
CA GLY A 81 -7.40 -58.62 -21.21
C GLY A 81 -7.25 -58.14 -19.77
N SER A 82 -8.26 -58.39 -18.94
CA SER A 82 -8.11 -58.40 -17.47
C SER A 82 -7.35 -59.65 -17.02
N PRO A 83 -6.58 -59.55 -15.93
CA PRO A 83 -6.65 -60.55 -14.88
C PRO A 83 -6.91 -59.95 -13.50
N ALA A 84 -7.45 -60.80 -12.64
CA ALA A 84 -8.02 -60.49 -11.34
C ALA A 84 -7.00 -60.16 -10.24
N SER A 85 -7.50 -59.38 -9.29
CA SER A 85 -7.11 -59.10 -7.90
C SER A 85 -5.92 -59.85 -7.28
N ALA A 86 -4.97 -59.08 -6.76
CA ALA A 86 -4.25 -59.36 -5.52
C ALA A 86 -4.30 -58.11 -4.65
N GLY A 87 -4.88 -58.23 -3.46
CA GLY A 87 -5.09 -57.12 -2.53
C GLY A 87 -3.78 -56.53 -2.03
N SER A 88 -3.56 -55.26 -2.34
CA SER A 88 -2.70 -54.37 -1.56
C SER A 88 -3.63 -53.40 -0.85
N ALA A 89 -3.63 -53.42 0.48
CA ALA A 89 -4.30 -52.42 1.29
C ALA A 89 -3.81 -51.04 0.84
N GLU A 90 -4.69 -50.27 0.21
CA GLU A 90 -4.44 -48.86 -0.07
C GLU A 90 -4.17 -48.17 1.27
N PRO A 91 -3.14 -47.31 1.36
CA PRO A 91 -3.05 -46.42 2.51
C PRO A 91 -4.34 -45.62 2.48
N VAL A 92 -5.14 -45.73 3.56
CA VAL A 92 -6.28 -44.85 3.79
C VAL A 92 -5.73 -43.44 3.71
N ALA A 93 -5.99 -42.77 2.58
CA ALA A 93 -5.73 -41.37 2.45
C ALA A 93 -6.58 -40.70 3.53
N ASP A 94 -5.92 -40.09 4.50
CA ASP A 94 -6.59 -39.13 5.37
C ASP A 94 -7.37 -38.17 4.46
N PRO A 95 -8.65 -37.92 4.72
CA PRO A 95 -9.41 -36.95 3.92
C PRO A 95 -8.66 -35.61 3.95
N ASP A 96 -8.39 -35.07 2.76
CA ASP A 96 -7.79 -33.74 2.61
C ASP A 96 -8.66 -32.75 3.42
N PRO A 97 -8.12 -31.90 4.32
CA PRO A 97 -8.91 -31.05 5.23
C PRO A 97 -9.73 -29.94 4.53
N LEU A 98 -9.96 -30.04 3.21
CA LEU A 98 -10.13 -28.95 2.27
C LEU A 98 -11.39 -29.05 1.40
N ASP A 99 -12.34 -29.92 1.74
CA ASP A 99 -13.72 -29.80 1.23
C ASP A 99 -14.48 -28.62 1.85
N ASP A 100 -13.94 -27.99 2.89
CA ASP A 100 -14.55 -26.82 3.51
C ASP A 100 -14.32 -25.53 2.70
N PRO A 101 -15.39 -24.75 2.41
CA PRO A 101 -15.29 -23.50 1.66
C PRO A 101 -14.31 -22.51 2.32
N ASP A 102 -13.58 -21.73 1.51
CA ASP A 102 -12.70 -20.69 2.04
C ASP A 102 -13.54 -19.69 2.85
N PRO A 103 -13.26 -19.43 4.14
CA PRO A 103 -14.10 -18.53 4.94
C PRO A 103 -14.08 -17.08 4.40
N LEU A 104 -13.11 -16.72 3.56
CA LEU A 104 -13.10 -15.45 2.85
C LEU A 104 -14.20 -15.36 1.77
N ASP A 105 -14.71 -16.50 1.29
CA ASP A 105 -15.81 -16.60 0.31
C ASP A 105 -17.19 -16.56 0.96
N ASP A 106 -17.28 -16.38 2.29
CA ASP A 106 -18.56 -16.35 3.02
C ASP A 106 -19.53 -15.33 2.41
N PRO A 107 -20.80 -15.68 2.13
CA PRO A 107 -21.78 -14.79 1.53
C PRO A 107 -22.10 -13.58 2.42
N ASP A 108 -21.99 -13.67 3.75
CA ASP A 108 -22.08 -12.51 4.63
C ASP A 108 -20.77 -11.70 4.56
N PRO A 109 -20.79 -10.47 4.01
CA PRO A 109 -19.60 -9.63 3.92
C PRO A 109 -18.95 -9.35 5.29
N ARG A 110 -19.70 -9.39 6.40
CA ARG A 110 -19.14 -9.23 7.74
C ARG A 110 -18.26 -10.41 8.15
N ARG A 111 -18.68 -11.65 7.83
CA ARG A 111 -17.91 -12.86 8.13
C ARG A 111 -16.65 -12.93 7.27
N ALA A 112 -16.75 -12.61 5.98
CA ALA A 112 -15.59 -12.53 5.09
C ALA A 112 -14.58 -11.45 5.56
N ALA A 113 -15.07 -10.28 5.98
CA ALA A 113 -14.21 -9.22 6.50
C ALA A 113 -13.58 -9.57 7.85
N ASP A 114 -14.32 -10.22 8.75
CA ASP A 114 -13.81 -10.70 10.02
C ASP A 114 -12.69 -11.73 9.80
N GLN A 115 -12.89 -12.70 8.91
CA GLN A 115 -11.86 -13.66 8.53
C GLN A 115 -10.59 -12.95 7.99
N ALA A 116 -10.76 -11.97 7.11
CA ALA A 116 -9.61 -11.22 6.58
C ALA A 116 -8.84 -10.50 7.70
N ALA A 117 -9.55 -9.92 8.67
CA ALA A 117 -8.94 -9.25 9.82
C ALA A 117 -8.24 -10.25 10.77
N VAL A 118 -8.86 -11.41 11.05
CA VAL A 118 -8.25 -12.51 11.80
C VAL A 118 -6.95 -12.97 11.13
N GLU A 119 -6.97 -13.25 9.82
CA GLU A 119 -5.76 -13.67 9.10
C GLU A 119 -4.66 -12.62 9.20
N ASN A 120 -4.98 -11.33 9.08
CA ASN A 120 -4.01 -10.25 9.17
C ASN A 120 -3.35 -10.18 10.57
N LEU A 121 -4.14 -10.29 11.64
CA LEU A 121 -3.64 -10.33 13.02
C LEU A 121 -2.74 -11.53 13.26
N LEU A 122 -3.19 -12.72 12.85
CA LEU A 122 -2.45 -13.97 13.02
C LEU A 122 -1.16 -13.99 12.20
N ARG A 123 -1.18 -13.50 10.94
CA ARG A 123 0.04 -13.35 10.13
C ARG A 123 1.03 -12.38 10.78
N CYS A 124 0.56 -11.26 11.31
CA CYS A 124 1.43 -10.34 12.05
C CYS A 124 2.03 -11.03 13.27
N TRP A 125 1.22 -11.73 14.07
CA TRP A 125 1.69 -12.41 15.27
C TRP A 125 2.69 -13.53 14.96
N VAL A 126 2.36 -14.43 14.03
CA VAL A 126 3.22 -15.54 13.59
C VAL A 126 4.56 -15.01 13.10
N ARG A 127 4.55 -13.98 12.25
CA ARG A 127 5.78 -13.37 11.74
C ARG A 127 6.57 -12.69 12.84
N GLU A 128 5.92 -11.86 13.65
CA GLU A 128 6.61 -11.01 14.63
C GLU A 128 7.11 -11.78 15.87
N LYS A 129 6.60 -13.00 16.08
CA LYS A 129 7.10 -13.96 17.06
C LYS A 129 7.97 -15.07 16.46
N ASP A 130 8.19 -15.06 15.15
CA ASP A 130 8.94 -16.09 14.39
C ASP A 130 8.46 -17.52 14.73
N LEU A 131 7.13 -17.73 14.74
CA LEU A 131 6.57 -19.04 15.10
C LEU A 131 6.88 -20.07 14.01
N ALA A 132 7.30 -21.26 14.45
CA ALA A 132 7.54 -22.38 13.56
C ALA A 132 6.24 -22.98 12.98
N ALA A 133 6.38 -23.67 11.85
CA ALA A 133 5.27 -24.44 11.27
C ALA A 133 4.73 -25.46 12.29
N PRO A 134 3.40 -25.58 12.44
CA PRO A 134 2.85 -26.62 13.30
C PRO A 134 3.12 -28.01 12.69
N GLY A 135 3.37 -29.00 13.55
CA GLY A 135 3.48 -30.41 13.12
C GLY A 135 2.14 -31.05 12.74
N ALA A 136 1.04 -30.31 12.82
CA ALA A 136 -0.32 -30.75 12.55
C ALA A 136 -1.10 -29.67 11.78
N ALA A 137 -2.31 -29.99 11.32
CA ALA A 137 -3.19 -29.06 10.60
C ALA A 137 -3.69 -27.87 11.44
N THR A 138 -3.41 -27.84 12.75
CA THR A 138 -3.82 -26.79 13.68
C THR A 138 -2.59 -26.17 14.33
N LEU A 139 -2.45 -24.85 14.23
CA LEU A 139 -1.48 -24.05 14.97
C LEU A 139 -2.06 -23.72 16.35
N ARG A 140 -1.37 -24.14 17.41
CA ARG A 140 -1.68 -23.74 18.78
C ARG A 140 -0.86 -22.51 19.15
N ILE A 141 -1.52 -21.41 19.50
CA ILE A 141 -0.89 -20.17 19.98
C ILE A 141 -1.19 -20.03 21.49
N PRO A 142 -0.24 -20.32 22.38
CA PRO A 142 -0.40 -20.09 23.81
C PRO A 142 -0.65 -18.60 24.11
N LEU A 143 -1.58 -18.34 25.04
CA LEU A 143 -1.92 -17.01 25.55
C LEU A 143 -1.84 -17.05 27.08
N ASP A 144 -0.61 -17.09 27.60
CA ASP A 144 -0.33 -17.30 29.01
C ASP A 144 -0.95 -16.20 29.89
N ALA A 145 -0.94 -14.95 29.42
CA ALA A 145 -1.56 -13.84 30.14
C ALA A 145 -3.09 -13.98 30.27
N SER A 146 -3.70 -14.80 29.41
CA SER A 146 -5.14 -15.10 29.40
C SER A 146 -5.47 -16.49 29.95
N GLY A 147 -4.46 -17.32 30.27
CA GLY A 147 -4.66 -18.68 30.78
C GLY A 147 -5.33 -19.64 29.79
N THR A 148 -5.13 -19.44 28.48
CA THR A 148 -5.75 -20.24 27.41
C THR A 148 -4.82 -20.29 26.18
N ALA A 149 -5.29 -20.86 25.07
CA ALA A 149 -4.61 -20.84 23.78
C ALA A 149 -5.61 -20.65 22.64
N LEU A 150 -5.16 -20.05 21.53
CA LEU A 150 -5.89 -20.11 20.27
C LEU A 150 -5.53 -21.40 19.54
N LEU A 151 -6.54 -22.13 19.09
CA LEU A 151 -6.44 -23.26 18.18
C LEU A 151 -6.81 -22.76 16.78
N VAL A 152 -5.82 -22.61 15.91
CA VAL A 152 -5.96 -21.98 14.59
C VAL A 152 -5.81 -23.04 13.49
N PRO A 153 -6.87 -23.39 12.75
CA PRO A 153 -6.74 -24.26 11.58
C PRO A 153 -5.81 -23.61 10.55
N VAL A 154 -4.87 -24.37 10.00
CA VAL A 154 -3.94 -23.91 8.96
C VAL A 154 -4.39 -24.45 7.61
N ARG A 155 -4.88 -23.54 6.75
CA ARG A 155 -5.29 -23.87 5.37
C ARG A 155 -4.11 -23.84 4.40
N TYR A 156 -3.10 -23.03 4.71
CA TYR A 156 -1.85 -22.94 3.97
C TYR A 156 -0.73 -22.37 4.86
N TRP A 157 0.40 -23.07 4.96
CA TRP A 157 1.59 -22.56 5.63
C TRP A 157 2.60 -22.06 4.61
N SER A 158 2.84 -20.74 4.59
CA SER A 158 3.73 -20.08 3.64
C SER A 158 5.15 -19.92 4.19
N PRO A 159 6.19 -20.42 3.51
CA PRO A 159 7.58 -20.08 3.82
C PRO A 159 7.89 -18.59 3.82
N THR A 160 7.16 -17.77 3.05
CA THR A 160 7.37 -16.31 2.99
C THR A 160 6.40 -15.51 3.86
N GLY A 161 5.58 -16.17 4.69
CA GLY A 161 4.74 -15.54 5.70
C GLY A 161 3.31 -15.22 5.26
N TRP A 162 2.91 -15.57 4.03
CA TRP A 162 1.53 -15.39 3.54
C TRP A 162 0.62 -16.57 3.89
N HIS A 163 0.59 -16.94 5.18
CA HIS A 163 -0.21 -18.07 5.66
C HIS A 163 -1.71 -17.88 5.37
N ARG A 164 -2.47 -18.96 5.15
CA ARG A 164 -3.94 -18.96 5.16
C ARG A 164 -4.42 -19.70 6.40
N PHE A 165 -5.32 -19.10 7.15
CA PHE A 165 -5.85 -19.65 8.39
C PHE A 165 -7.35 -19.89 8.25
N GLY A 166 -7.88 -20.85 9.00
CA GLY A 166 -9.31 -20.98 9.27
C GLY A 166 -9.72 -20.11 10.47
N ALA A 167 -10.99 -20.21 10.84
CA ALA A 167 -11.51 -19.50 12.00
C ALA A 167 -10.94 -20.12 13.30
N PRO A 168 -10.31 -19.32 14.18
CA PRO A 168 -9.69 -19.82 15.39
C PRO A 168 -10.73 -20.17 16.48
N ALA A 169 -10.40 -21.12 17.35
CA ALA A 169 -11.17 -21.47 18.54
C ALA A 169 -10.35 -21.26 19.81
N LEU A 170 -11.02 -21.11 20.96
CA LEU A 170 -10.34 -21.13 22.26
C LEU A 170 -10.16 -22.57 22.76
N GLU A 171 -8.96 -22.88 23.23
CA GLU A 171 -8.64 -24.16 23.83
C GLU A 171 -9.49 -24.40 25.10
N GLY A 172 -9.99 -25.62 25.25
CA GLY A 172 -10.80 -26.04 26.40
C GLY A 172 -12.30 -25.79 26.24
N LEU A 173 -12.76 -25.17 25.14
CA LEU A 173 -14.18 -25.05 24.83
C LEU A 173 -14.71 -26.27 24.05
N PRO A 174 -16.02 -26.60 24.16
CA PRO A 174 -16.64 -27.62 23.34
C PRO A 174 -16.51 -27.31 21.85
N ALA A 175 -16.48 -28.34 20.99
CA ALA A 175 -16.42 -28.17 19.53
C ALA A 175 -17.61 -27.39 18.94
N THR A 176 -18.72 -27.25 19.68
CA THR A 176 -19.89 -26.46 19.31
C THR A 176 -19.79 -24.98 19.69
N ALA A 177 -18.72 -24.57 20.40
CA ALA A 177 -18.51 -23.18 20.77
C ALA A 177 -18.27 -22.33 19.51
N PRO A 178 -18.73 -21.06 19.51
CA PRO A 178 -18.45 -20.16 18.41
C PRO A 178 -16.95 -19.93 18.27
N THR A 179 -16.50 -19.75 17.03
CA THR A 179 -15.14 -19.34 16.71
C THR A 179 -14.86 -17.92 17.20
N VAL A 180 -13.59 -17.59 17.34
CA VAL A 180 -13.12 -16.32 17.87
C VAL A 180 -12.99 -15.29 16.73
N ASP A 181 -13.70 -14.16 16.87
CA ASP A 181 -13.68 -13.07 15.89
C ASP A 181 -12.41 -12.20 15.98
N ALA A 182 -12.22 -11.30 15.01
CA ALA A 182 -11.03 -10.46 14.93
C ALA A 182 -10.86 -9.54 16.14
N VAL A 183 -11.95 -9.02 16.69
CA VAL A 183 -11.94 -8.13 17.86
C VAL A 183 -11.47 -8.89 19.10
N THR A 184 -11.95 -10.11 19.29
CA THR A 184 -11.56 -10.97 20.41
C THR A 184 -10.11 -11.43 20.26
N VAL A 185 -9.68 -11.83 19.05
CA VAL A 185 -8.26 -12.12 18.77
C VAL A 185 -7.40 -10.90 19.10
N ALA A 186 -7.78 -9.70 18.66
CA ALA A 186 -7.04 -8.49 18.96
C ALA A 186 -6.95 -8.21 20.46
N ALA A 187 -8.03 -8.39 21.21
CA ALA A 187 -8.04 -8.20 22.67
C ALA A 187 -7.12 -9.19 23.38
N LEU A 188 -7.13 -10.45 22.97
CA LEU A 188 -6.27 -11.50 23.52
C LEU A 188 -4.79 -11.24 23.22
N LEU A 189 -4.45 -10.93 21.96
CA LEU A 189 -3.07 -10.61 21.56
C LEU A 189 -2.57 -9.32 22.23
N SER A 190 -3.44 -8.33 22.40
CA SER A 190 -3.13 -7.09 23.12
C SER A 190 -2.79 -7.37 24.58
N ARG A 191 -3.61 -8.17 25.25
CA ARG A 191 -3.37 -8.60 26.63
C ARG A 191 -2.07 -9.39 26.76
N GLU A 192 -1.81 -10.30 25.82
CA GLU A 192 -0.57 -11.08 25.77
C GLU A 192 0.68 -10.21 25.56
N SER A 193 0.54 -9.09 24.85
CA SER A 193 1.64 -8.14 24.67
C SER A 193 1.96 -7.29 25.91
N GLY A 194 1.00 -7.16 26.84
CA GLY A 194 1.13 -6.33 28.05
C GLY A 194 1.27 -4.82 27.80
N ARG A 195 0.90 -4.32 26.60
CA ARG A 195 1.11 -2.92 26.20
C ARG A 195 -0.10 -2.01 26.47
N PRO A 196 0.10 -0.76 26.94
CA PRO A 196 -0.97 0.21 27.18
C PRO A 196 -1.85 0.52 25.95
N GLU A 197 -1.26 0.55 24.76
CA GLU A 197 -1.89 0.86 23.47
C GLU A 197 -2.81 -0.28 22.97
N GLY A 198 -2.91 -1.39 23.71
CA GLY A 198 -3.73 -2.54 23.36
C GLY A 198 -5.22 -2.21 23.17
N THR A 199 -5.77 -1.26 23.94
CA THR A 199 -7.18 -0.85 23.79
C THR A 199 -7.42 -0.09 22.48
N GLU A 200 -6.48 0.77 22.07
CA GLU A 200 -6.54 1.48 20.79
C GLU A 200 -6.46 0.50 19.61
N LEU A 201 -5.59 -0.53 19.71
CA LEU A 201 -5.51 -1.58 18.70
C LEU A 201 -6.87 -2.27 18.49
N VAL A 202 -7.56 -2.65 19.57
CA VAL A 202 -8.87 -3.32 19.50
C VAL A 202 -9.91 -2.45 18.78
N GLY A 203 -10.00 -1.16 19.14
CA GLY A 203 -10.91 -0.21 18.48
C GLY A 203 -10.62 -0.07 16.98
N ARG A 204 -9.34 0.03 16.61
CA ARG A 204 -8.91 0.11 15.21
C ARG A 204 -9.16 -1.18 14.42
N VAL A 205 -9.05 -2.36 15.06
CA VAL A 205 -9.39 -3.64 14.44
C VAL A 205 -10.88 -3.69 14.13
N ALA A 206 -11.73 -3.29 15.08
CA ALA A 206 -13.17 -3.21 14.86
C ALA A 206 -13.52 -2.25 13.70
N ASP A 207 -12.92 -1.06 13.66
CA ASP A 207 -13.11 -0.10 12.57
C ASP A 207 -12.65 -0.66 11.21
N SER A 208 -11.48 -1.31 11.17
CA SER A 208 -10.94 -1.93 9.95
C SER A 208 -11.83 -3.07 9.43
N ALA A 209 -12.30 -3.96 10.31
CA ALA A 209 -13.16 -5.07 9.94
C ALA A 209 -14.52 -4.58 9.42
N ARG A 210 -15.14 -3.62 10.11
CA ARG A 210 -16.42 -3.00 9.69
C ARG A 210 -16.30 -2.35 8.30
N ARG A 211 -15.27 -1.54 8.07
CA ARG A 211 -15.04 -0.89 6.76
C ARG A 211 -14.79 -1.90 5.65
N THR A 212 -14.02 -2.95 5.94
CA THR A 212 -13.78 -4.04 4.99
C THR A 212 -15.10 -4.75 4.62
N ALA A 213 -15.99 -4.96 5.59
CA ALA A 213 -17.31 -5.54 5.33
C ALA A 213 -18.16 -4.62 4.42
N GLU A 214 -18.14 -3.31 4.65
CA GLU A 214 -18.81 -2.33 3.79
C GLU A 214 -18.27 -2.38 2.36
N PHE A 215 -16.96 -2.39 2.18
CA PHE A 215 -16.32 -2.48 0.86
C PHE A 215 -16.65 -3.79 0.14
N ILE A 216 -16.61 -4.92 0.83
CA ILE A 216 -16.99 -6.21 0.24
C ILE A 216 -18.47 -6.20 -0.16
N ALA A 217 -19.34 -5.70 0.70
CA ALA A 217 -20.78 -5.63 0.44
C ALA A 217 -21.08 -4.75 -0.80
N GLU A 218 -20.41 -3.61 -0.89
CA GLU A 218 -20.52 -2.70 -2.02
C GLU A 218 -20.02 -3.32 -3.32
N ARG A 219 -18.82 -3.89 -3.31
CA ARG A 219 -18.20 -4.47 -4.51
C ARG A 219 -18.87 -5.77 -4.97
N ARG A 220 -19.56 -6.50 -4.08
CA ARG A 220 -20.44 -7.62 -4.48
C ARG A 220 -21.71 -7.13 -5.16
N ARG A 221 -22.25 -5.99 -4.73
CA ARG A 221 -23.47 -5.39 -5.30
C ARG A 221 -23.20 -4.72 -6.65
N ASP A 222 -22.12 -3.96 -6.72
CA ASP A 222 -21.67 -3.26 -7.92
C ASP A 222 -20.20 -3.62 -8.20
N PRO A 223 -19.94 -4.69 -8.96
CA PRO A 223 -18.60 -5.21 -9.21
C PRO A 223 -17.87 -4.50 -10.36
N LEU A 224 -18.57 -3.70 -11.17
CA LEU A 224 -17.98 -3.03 -12.31
C LEU A 224 -17.17 -1.81 -11.86
N PRO A 225 -16.15 -1.39 -12.63
CA PRO A 225 -15.49 -0.11 -12.40
C PRO A 225 -16.47 1.06 -12.57
N GLY A 226 -16.16 2.19 -11.95
CA GLY A 226 -16.91 3.43 -12.20
C GLY A 226 -16.83 3.84 -13.69
N PRO A 227 -17.86 4.52 -14.22
CA PRO A 227 -17.96 4.84 -15.66
C PRO A 227 -16.82 5.74 -16.17
N GLU A 228 -16.22 6.54 -15.29
CA GLU A 228 -15.11 7.44 -15.61
C GLU A 228 -13.74 6.78 -15.43
N ALA A 229 -13.66 5.55 -14.90
CA ALA A 229 -12.40 4.94 -14.50
C ALA A 229 -11.59 4.41 -15.69
N ASP A 230 -10.32 4.83 -15.76
CA ASP A 230 -9.30 4.15 -16.57
C ASP A 230 -8.79 2.89 -15.86
N LEU A 231 -7.94 2.12 -16.56
CA LEU A 231 -7.39 0.86 -16.02
C LEU A 231 -6.50 1.07 -14.79
N PHE A 232 -5.75 2.18 -14.75
CA PHE A 232 -4.94 2.56 -13.59
C PHE A 232 -5.83 2.82 -12.37
N LEU A 233 -6.87 3.64 -12.51
CA LEU A 233 -7.79 3.94 -11.41
C LEU A 233 -8.54 2.69 -10.94
N THR A 234 -8.97 1.85 -11.88
CA THR A 234 -9.62 0.56 -11.57
C THR A 234 -8.73 -0.31 -10.69
N ALA A 235 -7.42 -0.34 -10.96
CA ALA A 235 -6.44 -1.06 -10.13
C ALA A 235 -6.27 -0.41 -8.75
N GLU A 236 -6.13 0.91 -8.69
CA GLU A 236 -5.96 1.64 -7.42
C GLU A 236 -7.16 1.47 -6.47
N GLN A 237 -8.36 1.28 -7.03
CA GLN A 237 -9.60 1.08 -6.30
C GLN A 237 -9.89 -0.38 -5.93
N SER A 238 -9.07 -1.34 -6.38
CA SER A 238 -9.36 -2.77 -6.15
C SER A 238 -8.71 -3.38 -4.91
N LEU A 239 -7.94 -2.62 -4.12
CA LEU A 239 -7.28 -3.12 -2.90
C LEU A 239 -8.24 -3.08 -1.71
N LEU A 240 -9.20 -4.02 -1.63
CA LEU A 240 -10.27 -3.99 -0.62
C LEU A 240 -9.84 -4.45 0.78
N LEU A 241 -8.95 -5.43 0.86
CA LEU A 241 -8.50 -6.02 2.13
C LEU A 241 -7.30 -5.28 2.74
N GLY A 242 -6.57 -4.52 1.91
CA GLY A 242 -5.43 -3.72 2.34
C GLY A 242 -4.17 -4.55 2.55
N HIS A 243 -3.26 -4.08 3.41
CA HIS A 243 -1.97 -4.72 3.61
C HIS A 243 -2.13 -6.03 4.42
N PRO A 244 -1.76 -7.20 3.87
CA PRO A 244 -2.04 -8.52 4.45
C PRO A 244 -1.23 -8.83 5.73
N LEU A 245 -0.19 -8.03 5.97
CA LEU A 245 0.73 -8.14 7.10
C LEU A 245 0.70 -6.86 7.96
N HIS A 246 -0.50 -6.31 8.18
CA HIS A 246 -0.75 -5.17 9.06
C HIS A 246 -2.04 -5.42 9.86
N PRO A 247 -2.12 -5.09 11.15
CA PRO A 247 -3.26 -5.48 11.98
C PRO A 247 -4.57 -4.73 11.66
N THR A 248 -4.47 -3.49 11.17
CA THR A 248 -5.64 -2.60 10.96
C THR A 248 -5.59 -1.89 9.61
N PRO A 249 -5.46 -2.63 8.49
CA PRO A 249 -5.08 -2.05 7.19
C PRO A 249 -6.14 -1.12 6.58
N LYS A 250 -7.40 -1.23 7.03
CA LYS A 250 -8.53 -0.40 6.57
C LYS A 250 -9.09 0.52 7.63
N SER A 251 -8.45 0.59 8.80
CA SER A 251 -8.83 1.56 9.83
C SER A 251 -8.57 2.98 9.32
N ARG A 252 -9.58 3.84 9.51
CA ARG A 252 -9.58 5.26 9.11
C ARG A 252 -10.28 6.09 10.19
N GLU A 253 -9.83 5.89 11.43
CA GLU A 253 -10.31 6.68 12.58
C GLU A 253 -10.20 8.18 12.29
N GLY A 254 -11.28 8.91 12.55
CA GLY A 254 -11.42 10.34 12.23
C GLY A 254 -12.32 10.63 11.02
N LEU A 255 -12.63 9.63 10.18
CA LEU A 255 -13.62 9.76 9.12
C LEU A 255 -14.99 9.24 9.57
N SER A 256 -16.02 10.06 9.43
CA SER A 256 -17.42 9.61 9.50
C SER A 256 -17.75 8.60 8.39
N GLU A 257 -18.88 7.90 8.50
CA GLU A 257 -19.31 6.95 7.47
C GLU A 257 -19.59 7.62 6.11
N ALA A 258 -20.15 8.84 6.13
CA ALA A 258 -20.41 9.60 4.91
C ALA A 258 -19.11 10.04 4.23
N GLU A 259 -18.15 10.56 5.01
CA GLU A 259 -16.82 10.92 4.50
C GLU A 259 -16.07 9.70 3.99
N ALA A 260 -16.18 8.56 4.67
CA ALA A 260 -15.53 7.33 4.26
C ALA A 260 -15.97 6.86 2.87
N ARG A 261 -17.27 6.93 2.54
CA ARG A 261 -17.76 6.59 1.20
C ARG A 261 -17.20 7.51 0.11
N LEU A 262 -17.06 8.80 0.41
CA LEU A 262 -16.53 9.77 -0.55
C LEU A 262 -15.01 9.68 -0.74
N TYR A 263 -14.27 9.42 0.34
CA TYR A 263 -12.82 9.50 0.37
C TYR A 263 -12.12 8.14 0.24
N SER A 264 -12.85 7.02 0.24
CA SER A 264 -12.25 5.68 0.12
C SER A 264 -12.18 5.24 -1.35
N PRO A 265 -10.99 4.81 -1.85
CA PRO A 265 -10.87 4.22 -3.18
C PRO A 265 -11.74 2.97 -3.35
N GLU A 266 -11.91 2.18 -2.30
CA GLU A 266 -12.64 0.89 -2.31
C GLU A 266 -14.14 1.03 -2.62
N SER A 267 -14.72 2.20 -2.33
CA SER A 267 -16.12 2.55 -2.61
C SER A 267 -16.29 3.34 -3.92
N HIS A 268 -15.26 3.33 -4.78
CA HIS A 268 -15.16 4.21 -5.95
C HIS A 268 -15.42 5.69 -5.61
N GLY A 269 -15.00 6.10 -4.42
CA GLY A 269 -15.20 7.45 -3.90
C GLY A 269 -14.65 8.52 -4.86
N SER A 270 -15.26 9.69 -4.82
CA SER A 270 -14.79 10.85 -5.59
C SER A 270 -15.39 12.14 -5.07
N PHE A 271 -14.66 13.25 -5.21
CA PHE A 271 -15.03 14.55 -4.67
C PHE A 271 -14.39 15.70 -5.48
N PRO A 272 -15.03 16.88 -5.57
CA PRO A 272 -14.33 18.08 -5.98
C PRO A 272 -13.26 18.45 -4.94
N LEU A 273 -12.15 19.03 -5.37
CA LEU A 273 -11.14 19.54 -4.43
C LEU A 273 -11.65 20.78 -3.73
N HIS A 274 -11.14 21.01 -2.52
CA HIS A 274 -11.33 22.27 -1.82
C HIS A 274 -10.19 23.20 -2.17
N TRP A 275 -10.48 24.46 -2.48
CA TRP A 275 -9.47 25.43 -2.91
C TRP A 275 -9.32 26.55 -1.88
N MET A 276 -8.08 26.99 -1.70
CA MET A 276 -7.76 28.25 -1.04
C MET A 276 -6.94 29.13 -2.00
N ALA A 277 -7.08 30.44 -1.89
CA ALA A 277 -6.14 31.39 -2.48
C ALA A 277 -5.10 31.77 -1.42
N VAL A 278 -3.82 31.66 -1.78
CA VAL A 278 -2.67 31.94 -0.90
C VAL A 278 -1.93 33.16 -1.42
N ASP A 279 -1.77 34.18 -0.58
CA ASP A 279 -0.96 35.36 -0.91
C ASP A 279 0.50 34.97 -1.18
N HIS A 280 1.10 35.53 -2.24
CA HIS A 280 2.47 35.20 -2.64
C HIS A 280 3.52 35.45 -1.54
N ARG A 281 3.24 36.30 -0.55
CA ARG A 281 4.15 36.57 0.59
C ARG A 281 4.32 35.37 1.53
N VAL A 282 3.34 34.49 1.58
CA VAL A 282 3.33 33.29 2.44
C VAL A 282 3.34 31.98 1.64
N LEU A 283 3.41 32.08 0.32
CA LEU A 283 3.47 30.93 -0.58
C LEU A 283 4.89 30.37 -0.64
N ALA A 284 5.05 29.12 -0.21
CA ALA A 284 6.25 28.34 -0.47
C ALA A 284 5.99 27.40 -1.65
N ALA A 285 6.91 27.34 -2.62
CA ALA A 285 6.77 26.45 -3.76
C ALA A 285 8.13 26.13 -4.39
N ASP A 286 8.21 24.98 -5.05
CA ASP A 286 9.30 24.66 -5.95
C ASP A 286 8.76 23.87 -7.16
N SER A 287 9.46 23.97 -8.29
CA SER A 287 9.14 23.23 -9.49
C SER A 287 10.37 22.95 -10.34
N ALA A 288 10.48 21.71 -10.78
CA ALA A 288 11.34 21.26 -11.87
C ALA A 288 10.50 20.71 -13.04
N TRP A 289 9.19 20.98 -13.05
CA TRP A 289 8.30 20.63 -14.16
C TRP A 289 8.69 21.39 -15.43
N THR A 290 8.69 20.70 -16.56
CA THR A 290 8.94 21.34 -17.87
C THR A 290 7.94 20.91 -18.92
N GLU A 291 7.49 21.86 -19.74
CA GLU A 291 6.65 21.62 -20.91
C GLU A 291 7.37 22.14 -22.15
N GLN A 292 7.55 21.26 -23.14
CA GLN A 292 8.32 21.58 -24.36
C GLN A 292 9.70 22.20 -24.05
N GLY A 293 10.36 21.69 -23.00
CA GLY A 293 11.66 22.16 -22.52
C GLY A 293 11.63 23.45 -21.69
N ARG A 294 10.47 24.10 -21.49
CA ARG A 294 10.34 25.32 -20.69
C ARG A 294 9.89 25.00 -19.26
N PRO A 295 10.51 25.58 -18.22
CA PRO A 295 10.06 25.43 -16.84
C PRO A 295 8.63 25.96 -16.65
N VAL A 296 7.83 25.25 -15.83
CA VAL A 296 6.48 25.67 -15.43
C VAL A 296 6.42 25.77 -13.92
N ALA A 297 5.99 26.92 -13.39
CA ALA A 297 5.88 27.13 -11.95
C ALA A 297 4.73 26.30 -11.35
N ALA A 298 4.87 25.87 -10.09
CA ALA A 298 3.86 25.08 -9.40
C ALA A 298 2.49 25.80 -9.34
N ALA A 299 2.49 27.12 -9.11
CA ALA A 299 1.28 27.94 -9.11
C ALA A 299 0.57 27.99 -10.48
N GLN A 300 1.32 27.91 -11.59
CA GLN A 300 0.72 27.83 -12.93
C GLN A 300 0.09 26.45 -13.17
N LEU A 301 0.71 25.39 -12.64
CA LEU A 301 0.14 24.05 -12.73
C LEU A 301 -1.20 23.96 -11.99
N THR A 302 -1.29 24.51 -10.77
CA THR A 302 -2.54 24.49 -10.01
C THR A 302 -3.59 25.46 -10.54
N ALA A 303 -3.20 26.64 -11.02
CA ALA A 303 -4.14 27.55 -11.70
C ALA A 303 -4.82 26.88 -12.90
N ALA A 304 -4.09 26.11 -13.70
CA ALA A 304 -4.67 25.35 -14.81
C ALA A 304 -5.61 24.20 -14.36
N LEU A 305 -5.41 23.66 -13.15
CA LEU A 305 -6.33 22.67 -12.56
C LEU A 305 -7.58 23.32 -11.95
N ALA A 306 -7.49 24.60 -11.59
CA ALA A 306 -8.55 25.44 -11.02
C ALA A 306 -9.22 26.32 -12.09
N GLU A 307 -9.31 25.87 -13.35
CA GLU A 307 -9.91 26.64 -14.44
C GLU A 307 -11.30 27.19 -14.05
N GLY A 308 -11.53 28.48 -14.34
CA GLY A 308 -12.77 29.18 -13.99
C GLY A 308 -12.91 29.59 -12.52
N LEU A 309 -11.87 29.41 -11.69
CA LEU A 309 -11.86 29.92 -10.31
C LEU A 309 -11.35 31.36 -10.26
N ASP A 310 -12.15 32.27 -9.71
CA ASP A 310 -11.74 33.66 -9.50
C ASP A 310 -10.79 33.77 -8.30
N LEU A 311 -9.56 34.24 -8.55
CA LEU A 311 -8.53 34.39 -7.54
C LEU A 311 -8.35 35.88 -7.17
N PRO A 312 -8.24 36.22 -5.87
CA PRO A 312 -7.79 37.54 -5.46
C PRO A 312 -6.44 37.89 -6.07
N ALA A 313 -6.23 39.17 -6.39
CA ALA A 313 -4.98 39.63 -6.98
C ALA A 313 -3.77 39.32 -6.06
N GLY A 314 -2.67 38.85 -6.64
CA GLY A 314 -1.46 38.51 -5.88
C GLY A 314 -1.53 37.19 -5.12
N THR A 315 -2.44 36.29 -5.50
CA THR A 315 -2.59 34.97 -4.87
C THR A 315 -2.37 33.81 -5.85
N ALA A 316 -2.06 32.63 -5.31
CA ALA A 316 -2.00 31.36 -6.02
C ALA A 316 -3.09 30.39 -5.53
N ALA A 317 -3.62 29.57 -6.44
CA ALA A 317 -4.58 28.52 -6.12
C ALA A 317 -3.91 27.33 -5.43
N LEU A 318 -4.34 27.00 -4.22
CA LEU A 318 -3.89 25.87 -3.42
C LEU A 318 -5.00 24.81 -3.30
N PRO A 319 -4.83 23.62 -3.91
CA PRO A 319 -5.77 22.52 -3.75
C PRO A 319 -5.56 21.79 -2.42
N LEU A 320 -6.65 21.47 -1.74
CA LEU A 320 -6.70 20.74 -0.48
C LEU A 320 -7.70 19.58 -0.57
N HIS A 321 -7.44 18.55 0.22
CA HIS A 321 -8.44 17.52 0.47
C HIS A 321 -9.60 18.15 1.28
N PRO A 322 -10.89 17.94 0.94
CA PRO A 322 -12.00 18.60 1.64
C PRO A 322 -12.04 18.36 3.15
N TRP A 323 -11.75 17.13 3.58
CA TRP A 323 -11.57 16.81 5.00
C TRP A 323 -10.46 17.65 5.66
N GLN A 324 -9.30 17.78 4.99
CA GLN A 324 -8.17 18.54 5.52
C GLN A 324 -8.51 20.02 5.63
N ALA A 325 -9.14 20.60 4.60
CA ALA A 325 -9.56 22.00 4.63
C ALA A 325 -10.50 22.30 5.82
N ARG A 326 -11.43 21.38 6.13
CA ARG A 326 -12.31 21.51 7.30
C ARG A 326 -11.53 21.53 8.62
N GLU A 327 -10.61 20.58 8.80
CA GLU A 327 -9.83 20.48 10.04
C GLU A 327 -8.85 21.64 10.22
N LEU A 328 -8.25 22.12 9.13
CA LEU A 328 -7.24 23.17 9.16
C LEU A 328 -7.77 24.52 9.65
N ARG A 329 -9.03 24.86 9.34
CA ARG A 329 -9.65 26.15 9.74
C ARG A 329 -9.60 26.43 11.24
N HIS A 330 -9.49 25.39 12.06
CA HIS A 330 -9.43 25.50 13.52
C HIS A 330 -7.99 25.54 14.08
N ARG A 331 -6.97 25.40 13.24
CA ARG A 331 -5.57 25.48 13.69
C ARG A 331 -5.15 26.96 13.85
N PRO A 332 -4.49 27.35 14.96
CA PRO A 332 -4.15 28.75 15.23
C PRO A 332 -3.38 29.44 14.09
N ALA A 333 -2.38 28.78 13.50
CA ALA A 333 -1.60 29.34 12.40
C ALA A 333 -2.44 29.62 11.14
N VAL A 334 -3.36 28.72 10.80
CA VAL A 334 -4.24 28.87 9.63
C VAL A 334 -5.29 29.97 9.90
N ALA A 335 -5.87 29.99 11.10
CA ALA A 335 -6.80 31.05 11.50
C ALA A 335 -6.15 32.44 11.43
N ALA A 336 -4.92 32.59 11.93
CA ALA A 336 -4.18 33.84 11.85
C ALA A 336 -3.93 34.31 10.41
N LEU A 337 -3.61 33.38 9.50
CA LEU A 337 -3.42 33.69 8.08
C LEU A 337 -4.73 34.10 7.38
N LEU A 338 -5.86 33.47 7.74
CA LEU A 338 -7.20 33.85 7.26
C LEU A 338 -7.57 35.26 7.77
N ASP A 339 -7.39 35.53 9.06
CA ASP A 339 -7.70 36.82 9.68
C ASP A 339 -6.83 37.96 9.12
N ALA A 340 -5.58 37.66 8.76
CA ALA A 340 -4.67 38.60 8.12
C ALA A 340 -4.95 38.83 6.61
N GLY A 341 -5.88 38.09 6.01
CA GLY A 341 -6.16 38.14 4.58
C GLY A 341 -5.01 37.60 3.71
N LEU A 342 -4.21 36.69 4.26
CA LEU A 342 -3.10 36.02 3.55
C LEU A 342 -3.52 34.65 3.00
N LEU A 343 -4.61 34.09 3.54
CA LEU A 343 -5.33 32.95 3.00
C LEU A 343 -6.79 33.34 2.76
N HIS A 344 -7.38 32.84 1.68
CA HIS A 344 -8.79 33.00 1.38
C HIS A 344 -9.42 31.63 1.11
N ASP A 345 -10.48 31.29 1.84
CA ASP A 345 -11.24 30.07 1.60
C ASP A 345 -12.15 30.25 0.37
N LEU A 346 -11.90 29.49 -0.70
CA LEU A 346 -12.66 29.54 -1.95
C LEU A 346 -13.68 28.41 -2.07
N GLY A 347 -13.66 27.44 -1.15
CA GLY A 347 -14.58 26.31 -1.15
C GLY A 347 -14.29 25.23 -2.20
N PRO A 348 -15.22 24.27 -2.36
CA PRO A 348 -15.12 23.21 -3.37
C PRO A 348 -15.29 23.76 -4.80
N HIS A 349 -14.41 23.36 -5.72
CA HIS A 349 -14.49 23.79 -7.14
C HIS A 349 -13.97 22.73 -8.12
N GLY A 350 -14.56 22.73 -9.32
CA GLY A 350 -14.14 21.92 -10.46
C GLY A 350 -14.67 20.48 -10.49
N GLY A 351 -14.14 19.71 -11.44
CA GLY A 351 -14.51 18.30 -11.63
C GLY A 351 -14.06 17.39 -10.48
N ARG A 352 -14.57 16.15 -10.48
CA ARG A 352 -14.29 15.18 -9.43
C ARG A 352 -12.88 14.61 -9.56
N TRP A 353 -12.27 14.36 -8.41
CA TRP A 353 -11.01 13.66 -8.24
C TRP A 353 -11.26 12.38 -7.46
N HIS A 354 -10.50 11.33 -7.80
CA HIS A 354 -10.66 10.01 -7.24
C HIS A 354 -9.47 9.67 -6.34
N PRO A 355 -9.67 9.30 -5.06
CA PRO A 355 -8.61 8.81 -4.22
C PRO A 355 -8.03 7.52 -4.80
N THR A 356 -6.72 7.41 -4.77
CA THR A 356 -5.96 6.20 -5.14
C THR A 356 -5.74 5.31 -3.92
N SER A 357 -4.96 4.23 -4.03
CA SER A 357 -4.78 3.27 -2.92
C SER A 357 -4.11 3.89 -1.68
N SER A 358 -3.48 5.07 -1.80
CA SER A 358 -2.92 5.84 -0.67
C SER A 358 -3.94 6.73 0.03
N VAL A 359 -5.18 6.80 -0.48
CA VAL A 359 -6.28 7.70 -0.09
C VAL A 359 -6.00 9.17 -0.40
N ARG A 360 -4.85 9.68 0.02
CA ARG A 360 -4.49 11.11 -0.09
C ARG A 360 -3.93 11.53 -1.45
N THR A 361 -3.47 10.59 -2.26
CA THR A 361 -3.14 10.88 -3.67
C THR A 361 -4.39 10.72 -4.49
N VAL A 362 -4.76 11.76 -5.21
CA VAL A 362 -5.96 11.78 -6.04
C VAL A 362 -5.60 11.82 -7.52
N HIS A 363 -6.40 11.10 -8.30
CA HIS A 363 -6.29 10.95 -9.75
C HIS A 363 -7.55 11.48 -10.41
N ARG A 364 -7.39 12.12 -11.57
CA ARG A 364 -8.49 12.47 -12.46
C ARG A 364 -8.13 11.93 -13.85
N PRO A 365 -8.87 10.96 -14.40
CA PRO A 365 -8.63 10.42 -15.73
C PRO A 365 -8.47 11.53 -16.78
N GLY A 366 -7.43 11.42 -17.60
CA GLY A 366 -7.07 12.44 -18.60
C GLY A 366 -6.36 13.70 -18.08
N ALA A 367 -6.23 13.91 -16.76
CA ALA A 367 -5.44 15.01 -16.23
C ALA A 367 -3.93 14.73 -16.39
N ARG A 368 -3.14 15.77 -16.70
CA ARG A 368 -1.67 15.67 -16.81
C ARG A 368 -0.95 15.40 -15.48
N ALA A 369 -1.64 15.64 -14.36
CA ALA A 369 -1.06 15.53 -13.03
C ALA A 369 -2.02 14.82 -12.06
N MET A 370 -1.43 14.03 -11.16
CA MET A 370 -2.04 13.60 -9.91
C MET A 370 -1.66 14.58 -8.79
N LEU A 371 -2.46 14.65 -7.73
CA LEU A 371 -2.16 15.48 -6.56
C LEU A 371 -2.02 14.61 -5.32
N LYS A 372 -0.90 14.71 -4.61
CA LYS A 372 -0.71 14.09 -3.28
C LYS A 372 -0.96 15.16 -2.24
N LEU A 373 -2.15 15.12 -1.65
CA LEU A 373 -2.66 16.11 -0.71
C LEU A 373 -2.26 15.74 0.72
N SER A 374 -2.08 16.72 1.59
CA SER A 374 -2.00 16.45 3.02
C SER A 374 -3.35 15.97 3.55
N LEU A 375 -3.31 14.95 4.42
CA LEU A 375 -4.48 14.37 5.05
C LEU A 375 -4.14 13.89 6.47
N GLY A 376 -4.56 14.64 7.49
CA GLY A 376 -4.33 14.36 8.92
C GLY A 376 -5.03 13.12 9.48
N VAL A 377 -5.60 12.26 8.62
CA VAL A 377 -6.17 10.96 8.99
C VAL A 377 -5.05 9.94 9.18
N ARG A 378 -5.18 9.11 10.22
CA ARG A 378 -4.27 7.98 10.44
C ARG A 378 -4.62 6.85 9.48
N ILE A 379 -3.70 6.50 8.60
CA ILE A 379 -3.82 5.39 7.66
C ILE A 379 -2.63 4.48 7.88
N THR A 380 -2.92 3.22 8.22
CA THR A 380 -1.94 2.31 8.81
C THR A 380 -1.20 3.03 9.95
N ASN A 381 0.12 2.93 10.05
CA ASN A 381 0.90 3.40 11.20
C ASN A 381 1.28 4.89 11.13
N SER A 382 0.66 5.71 10.27
CA SER A 382 1.06 7.12 10.14
C SER A 382 -0.11 8.07 9.88
N ARG A 383 0.03 9.32 10.37
CA ARG A 383 -0.82 10.44 9.96
C ARG A 383 -0.39 10.98 8.61
N ARG A 384 -1.27 10.98 7.60
CA ARG A 384 -0.86 11.24 6.21
C ARG A 384 -0.76 12.72 5.83
N GLU A 385 -0.22 13.57 6.70
CA GLU A 385 0.22 14.92 6.30
C GLU A 385 1.54 14.83 5.52
N ASN A 386 1.74 15.70 4.55
CA ASN A 386 3.02 15.77 3.85
C ASN A 386 4.00 16.59 4.70
N LEU A 387 5.27 16.20 4.71
CA LEU A 387 6.32 16.99 5.36
C LEU A 387 7.10 17.80 4.33
N ARG A 388 7.53 19.02 4.69
CA ARG A 388 8.28 19.91 3.78
C ARG A 388 9.52 19.24 3.18
N LYS A 389 10.28 18.49 3.98
CA LYS A 389 11.45 17.72 3.50
C LYS A 389 11.11 16.69 2.41
N GLU A 390 9.93 16.07 2.48
CA GLU A 390 9.45 15.11 1.48
C GLU A 390 9.05 15.80 0.18
N LEU A 391 8.54 17.04 0.27
CA LEU A 391 8.26 17.85 -0.91
C LEU A 391 9.55 18.20 -1.67
N HIS A 392 10.58 18.65 -0.95
CA HIS A 392 11.92 18.88 -1.51
C HIS A 392 12.47 17.61 -2.16
N ARG A 393 12.37 16.45 -1.48
CA ARG A 393 12.85 15.17 -1.99
C ARG A 393 12.29 14.81 -3.37
N GLY A 394 10.99 15.04 -3.60
CA GLY A 394 10.37 14.76 -4.90
C GLY A 394 11.01 15.54 -6.06
N VAL A 395 11.20 16.84 -5.86
CA VAL A 395 11.77 17.74 -6.87
C VAL A 395 13.26 17.47 -7.06
N GLU A 396 14.00 17.26 -5.96
CA GLU A 396 15.42 16.92 -5.99
C GLU A 396 15.67 15.63 -6.77
N VAL A 397 14.88 14.58 -6.52
CA VAL A 397 15.01 13.34 -7.30
C VAL A 397 14.71 13.60 -8.76
N HIS A 398 13.66 14.35 -9.09
CA HIS A 398 13.37 14.71 -10.49
C HIS A 398 14.57 15.43 -11.16
N ARG A 399 15.22 16.37 -10.46
CA ARG A 399 16.42 17.05 -10.93
C ARG A 399 17.61 16.09 -11.09
N LEU A 400 17.86 15.22 -10.10
CA LEU A 400 18.93 14.21 -10.15
C LEU A 400 18.79 13.34 -11.39
N LEU A 401 17.57 12.88 -11.68
CA LEU A 401 17.30 12.02 -12.83
C LEU A 401 17.64 12.73 -14.16
N ARG A 402 17.39 14.04 -14.24
CA ARG A 402 17.69 14.87 -15.41
C ARG A 402 19.18 15.17 -15.62
N THR A 403 20.06 14.75 -14.72
CA THR A 403 21.54 14.87 -14.89
C THR A 403 22.10 13.86 -15.92
N GLY A 404 21.24 13.19 -16.68
CA GLY A 404 21.56 12.06 -17.56
C GLY A 404 21.44 10.69 -16.89
N LEU A 405 21.09 10.63 -15.60
CA LEU A 405 20.84 9.37 -14.91
C LEU A 405 19.61 8.64 -15.50
N VAL A 406 18.57 9.37 -15.90
CA VAL A 406 17.39 8.80 -16.56
C VAL A 406 17.75 8.16 -17.91
N ASP A 407 18.64 8.77 -18.70
CA ASP A 407 19.05 8.22 -19.99
C ASP A 407 19.88 6.94 -19.81
N GLN A 408 20.77 6.92 -18.80
CA GLN A 408 21.52 5.73 -18.42
C GLN A 408 20.59 4.60 -17.98
N TRP A 409 19.57 4.93 -17.17
CA TRP A 409 18.57 3.97 -16.75
C TRP A 409 17.79 3.42 -17.94
N GLN A 410 17.19 4.29 -18.75
CA GLN A 410 16.32 3.88 -19.85
C GLN A 410 17.08 3.09 -20.92
N SER A 411 18.36 3.39 -21.13
CA SER A 411 19.24 2.59 -21.97
C SER A 411 19.44 1.16 -21.44
N ALA A 412 19.63 1.00 -20.12
CA ALA A 412 19.79 -0.31 -19.50
C ALA A 412 18.46 -1.07 -19.32
N HIS A 413 17.37 -0.34 -19.05
CA HIS A 413 16.09 -0.86 -18.59
C HIS A 413 14.91 -0.03 -19.16
N PRO A 414 14.62 -0.12 -20.47
CA PRO A 414 13.62 0.73 -21.13
C PRO A 414 12.18 0.49 -20.65
N GLY A 415 11.90 -0.70 -20.08
CA GLY A 415 10.57 -1.06 -19.57
C GLY A 415 10.24 -0.47 -18.19
N PHE A 416 11.21 0.14 -17.49
CA PHE A 416 11.02 0.63 -16.12
C PHE A 416 11.27 2.13 -16.00
N ASP A 417 10.42 2.82 -15.21
CA ASP A 417 10.60 4.24 -14.92
C ASP A 417 10.04 4.59 -13.52
N ILE A 418 10.17 5.85 -13.10
CA ILE A 418 9.55 6.36 -11.86
C ILE A 418 8.48 7.38 -12.22
N VAL A 419 7.34 7.32 -11.55
CA VAL A 419 6.32 8.36 -11.59
C VAL A 419 6.84 9.58 -10.82
N ARG A 420 7.15 10.66 -11.55
CA ARG A 420 7.89 11.81 -11.02
C ARG A 420 7.01 12.76 -10.21
N ASP A 421 7.62 13.38 -9.21
CA ASP A 421 7.02 14.36 -8.29
C ASP A 421 7.72 15.73 -8.43
N PRO A 422 7.61 16.40 -9.59
CA PRO A 422 8.49 17.51 -9.96
C PRO A 422 8.12 18.87 -9.35
N ALA A 423 6.98 19.03 -8.69
CA ALA A 423 6.54 20.35 -8.21
C ALA A 423 5.67 20.25 -6.97
N TRP A 424 5.69 21.28 -6.12
CA TRP A 424 4.83 21.36 -4.93
C TRP A 424 4.47 22.79 -4.57
N LEU A 425 3.40 22.94 -3.79
CA LEU A 425 3.07 24.18 -3.08
C LEU A 425 2.84 23.88 -1.61
N ALA A 426 3.12 24.87 -0.78
CA ALA A 426 2.88 24.86 0.65
C ALA A 426 2.72 26.31 1.13
N VAL A 427 2.50 26.47 2.44
CA VAL A 427 2.29 27.76 3.07
C VAL A 427 3.24 27.89 4.26
N ASP A 428 3.83 29.07 4.39
CA ASP A 428 4.65 29.45 5.54
C ASP A 428 3.92 30.55 6.34
N THR A 429 4.30 30.77 7.60
CA THR A 429 3.90 31.98 8.33
C THR A 429 4.62 33.20 7.74
N PRO A 430 4.18 34.44 8.04
CA PRO A 430 4.92 35.63 7.66
C PRO A 430 6.38 35.65 8.16
N GLU A 431 6.67 34.92 9.24
CA GLU A 431 8.01 34.74 9.82
C GLU A 431 8.84 33.66 9.11
N GLY A 432 8.27 32.94 8.13
CA GLY A 432 8.94 31.91 7.34
C GLY A 432 8.88 30.50 7.92
N GLU A 433 8.00 30.23 8.90
CA GLU A 433 7.83 28.89 9.46
C GLU A 433 6.82 28.07 8.66
N ALA A 434 7.13 26.82 8.31
CA ALA A 434 6.21 25.97 7.56
C ALA A 434 4.89 25.72 8.32
N VAL A 435 3.74 25.88 7.66
CA VAL A 435 2.41 25.61 8.21
C VAL A 435 1.93 24.21 7.78
N PRO A 436 2.00 23.19 8.64
CA PRO A 436 1.77 21.81 8.25
C PRO A 436 0.32 21.55 7.85
N GLY A 437 0.17 20.73 6.80
CA GLY A 437 -1.13 20.23 6.35
C GLY A 437 -1.74 21.04 5.22
N LEU A 438 -1.14 22.18 4.85
CA LEU A 438 -1.43 22.93 3.62
C LEU A 438 -0.55 22.48 2.43
N ASP A 439 0.34 21.53 2.66
CA ASP A 439 1.31 21.03 1.69
C ASP A 439 0.68 20.11 0.62
N VAL A 440 0.96 20.38 -0.66
CA VAL A 440 0.56 19.56 -1.81
C VAL A 440 1.75 19.26 -2.72
N MET A 441 1.89 17.98 -3.06
CA MET A 441 2.82 17.53 -4.10
C MET A 441 2.06 17.30 -5.42
N ILE A 442 2.61 17.81 -6.52
CA ILE A 442 2.10 17.67 -7.88
C ILE A 442 2.92 16.60 -8.59
N ARG A 443 2.25 15.51 -8.93
CA ARG A 443 2.83 14.31 -9.53
C ARG A 443 2.51 14.24 -11.02
N HIS A 444 3.46 13.85 -11.86
CA HIS A 444 3.18 13.49 -13.25
C HIS A 444 2.11 12.38 -13.31
N ASN A 445 1.11 12.52 -14.19
CA ASN A 445 0.26 11.39 -14.55
C ASN A 445 0.71 10.83 -15.91
N PRO A 446 1.48 9.73 -15.94
CA PRO A 446 1.97 9.14 -17.18
C PRO A 446 0.99 8.14 -17.80
N PHE A 447 -0.18 7.90 -17.20
CA PHE A 447 -1.08 6.81 -17.61
C PHE A 447 -2.16 7.32 -18.56
N ALA A 448 -2.16 6.78 -19.78
CA ALA A 448 -3.27 6.90 -20.70
C ALA A 448 -4.41 5.95 -20.32
N ALA A 449 -5.60 6.17 -20.88
CA ALA A 449 -6.81 5.40 -20.52
C ALA A 449 -6.65 3.87 -20.70
N GLY A 450 -5.84 3.45 -21.67
CA GLY A 450 -5.57 2.03 -21.97
C GLY A 450 -4.35 1.44 -21.27
N ASP A 451 -3.59 2.22 -20.49
CA ASP A 451 -2.40 1.73 -19.82
C ASP A 451 -2.79 0.92 -18.57
N ASP A 452 -2.52 -0.38 -18.60
CA ASP A 452 -2.80 -1.28 -17.48
C ASP A 452 -1.65 -1.29 -16.47
N ALA A 453 -1.53 -0.17 -15.73
CA ALA A 453 -0.59 -0.01 -14.63
C ALA A 453 -1.24 -0.39 -13.29
N VAL A 454 -0.75 -1.46 -12.66
CA VAL A 454 -1.39 -2.04 -11.46
C VAL A 454 -0.42 -2.06 -10.31
N CYS A 455 -0.76 -1.45 -9.17
CA CYS A 455 0.08 -1.64 -7.98
C CYS A 455 0.06 -3.11 -7.53
N LEU A 456 1.24 -3.64 -7.18
CA LEU A 456 1.42 -5.07 -6.87
C LEU A 456 0.52 -5.52 -5.70
N ALA A 457 0.23 -4.62 -4.77
CA ALA A 457 -0.69 -4.87 -3.66
C ALA A 457 -2.10 -5.16 -4.16
N ALA A 458 -2.63 -4.35 -5.09
CA ALA A 458 -3.95 -4.57 -5.68
C ALA A 458 -3.99 -5.78 -6.61
N LEU A 459 -2.88 -6.06 -7.32
CA LEU A 459 -2.75 -7.22 -8.20
C LEU A 459 -2.88 -8.55 -7.45
N THR A 460 -2.27 -8.63 -6.26
CA THR A 460 -2.20 -9.85 -5.44
C THR A 460 -3.36 -10.00 -4.45
N SER A 461 -4.03 -8.91 -4.07
CA SER A 461 -5.13 -8.94 -3.09
C SER A 461 -6.40 -9.58 -3.66
N PRO A 462 -7.02 -10.53 -2.94
CA PRO A 462 -8.33 -11.06 -3.32
C PRO A 462 -9.43 -10.00 -3.28
N ARG A 463 -10.34 -10.06 -4.25
CA ARG A 463 -11.54 -9.21 -4.37
C ARG A 463 -12.73 -10.04 -4.85
N PRO A 464 -13.98 -9.61 -4.60
CA PRO A 464 -15.16 -10.34 -5.08
C PRO A 464 -15.12 -10.48 -6.60
N ARG A 465 -15.34 -11.69 -7.11
CA ARG A 465 -15.55 -11.89 -8.54
C ARG A 465 -16.90 -11.28 -8.96
N PRO A 466 -16.99 -10.65 -10.15
CA PRO A 466 -18.27 -10.16 -10.64
C PRO A 466 -19.36 -11.24 -10.60
N GLY A 467 -20.48 -10.93 -9.95
CA GLY A 467 -21.62 -11.85 -9.81
C GLY A 467 -21.42 -13.03 -8.85
N SER A 468 -20.37 -13.03 -8.01
CA SER A 468 -20.09 -14.13 -7.06
C SER A 468 -19.62 -13.63 -5.70
N ALA A 469 -19.92 -14.37 -4.64
CA ALA A 469 -19.32 -14.17 -3.33
C ALA A 469 -17.84 -14.60 -3.28
N ARG A 470 -17.41 -15.44 -4.23
CA ARG A 470 -16.04 -15.97 -4.29
C ARG A 470 -15.03 -14.87 -4.55
N MET A 471 -13.99 -14.85 -3.73
CA MET A 471 -12.87 -13.94 -3.85
C MET A 471 -11.82 -14.49 -4.81
N SER A 472 -11.23 -13.62 -5.63
CA SER A 472 -10.09 -13.95 -6.47
C SER A 472 -9.22 -12.71 -6.65
N SER A 473 -7.90 -12.88 -6.67
CA SER A 473 -7.02 -11.76 -7.03
C SER A 473 -6.96 -11.60 -8.54
N ARG A 474 -6.62 -10.39 -8.98
CA ARG A 474 -6.37 -10.14 -10.40
C ARG A 474 -5.22 -11.01 -10.94
N LEU A 475 -4.21 -11.30 -10.12
CA LEU A 475 -3.13 -12.23 -10.48
C LEU A 475 -3.65 -13.64 -10.78
N ALA A 476 -4.56 -14.16 -9.96
CA ALA A 476 -5.17 -15.48 -10.16
C ALA A 476 -6.02 -15.50 -11.46
N GLU A 477 -6.80 -14.45 -11.69
CA GLU A 477 -7.60 -14.29 -12.92
C GLU A 477 -6.72 -14.27 -14.18
N ILE A 478 -5.63 -13.48 -14.15
CA ILE A 478 -4.68 -13.36 -15.26
C ILE A 478 -3.98 -14.70 -15.53
N THR A 479 -3.46 -15.36 -14.49
CA THR A 479 -2.72 -16.62 -14.66
C THR A 479 -3.62 -17.75 -15.16
N ALA A 480 -4.86 -17.84 -14.67
CA ALA A 480 -5.85 -18.79 -15.17
C ALA A 480 -6.18 -18.55 -16.65
N ARG A 481 -6.43 -17.30 -17.05
CA ARG A 481 -6.69 -16.93 -18.45
C ARG A 481 -5.48 -17.25 -19.36
N LEU A 482 -4.28 -16.95 -18.89
CA LEU A 482 -3.04 -17.25 -19.61
C LEU A 482 -2.81 -18.75 -19.77
N ALA A 483 -3.04 -19.54 -18.73
CA ALA A 483 -2.95 -21.00 -18.78
C ALA A 483 -3.93 -21.58 -19.80
N ALA A 484 -5.20 -21.17 -19.74
CA ALA A 484 -6.24 -21.60 -20.68
C ALA A 484 -5.87 -21.26 -22.14
N ARG A 485 -5.40 -20.03 -22.39
CA ARG A 485 -5.03 -19.58 -23.75
C ARG A 485 -3.78 -20.26 -24.30
N THR A 486 -2.77 -20.48 -23.47
CA THR A 486 -1.49 -21.06 -23.90
C THR A 486 -1.48 -22.59 -23.90
N GLY A 487 -2.48 -23.23 -23.30
CA GLY A 487 -2.51 -24.68 -23.09
C GLY A 487 -1.46 -25.18 -22.09
N ARG A 488 -0.79 -24.28 -21.36
CA ARG A 488 0.27 -24.61 -20.39
C ARG A 488 -0.32 -24.72 -18.98
N PRO A 489 0.28 -25.56 -18.10
CA PRO A 489 -0.11 -25.59 -16.69
C PRO A 489 0.00 -24.22 -16.03
N THR A 490 -0.94 -23.89 -15.13
CA THR A 490 -0.94 -22.63 -14.37
C THR A 490 0.39 -22.38 -13.66
N THR A 491 1.01 -23.43 -13.12
CA THR A 491 2.31 -23.35 -12.44
C THR A 491 3.44 -22.89 -13.36
N ALA A 492 3.43 -23.33 -14.63
CA ALA A 492 4.43 -22.92 -15.62
C ALA A 492 4.21 -21.46 -16.06
N VAL A 493 2.95 -21.04 -16.21
CA VAL A 493 2.58 -19.64 -16.51
C VAL A 493 2.95 -18.72 -15.36
N ALA A 494 2.66 -19.12 -14.12
CA ALA A 494 2.98 -18.34 -12.92
C ALA A 494 4.50 -18.17 -12.76
N ALA A 495 5.29 -19.22 -12.98
CA ALA A 495 6.75 -19.14 -12.94
C ALA A 495 7.31 -18.17 -14.00
N GLU A 496 6.78 -18.21 -15.23
CA GLU A 496 7.19 -17.25 -16.27
C GLU A 496 6.78 -15.82 -15.93
N TRP A 497 5.55 -15.62 -15.44
CA TRP A 497 5.06 -14.31 -15.01
C TRP A 497 5.99 -13.72 -13.94
N PHE A 498 6.36 -14.53 -12.95
CA PHE A 498 7.29 -14.14 -11.89
C PHE A 498 8.69 -13.82 -12.42
N LEU A 499 9.24 -14.61 -13.35
CA LEU A 499 10.55 -14.34 -13.95
C LEU A 499 10.56 -13.02 -14.74
N ARG A 500 9.48 -12.73 -15.50
CA ARG A 500 9.33 -11.44 -16.17
C ARG A 500 9.26 -10.29 -15.18
N TYR A 501 8.55 -10.47 -14.06
CA TYR A 501 8.51 -9.49 -12.98
C TYR A 501 9.90 -9.20 -12.39
N LEU A 502 10.69 -10.24 -12.10
CA LEU A 502 12.05 -10.07 -11.59
C LEU A 502 12.93 -9.27 -12.56
N ASP A 503 12.83 -9.56 -13.85
CA ASP A 503 13.66 -8.91 -14.86
C ASP A 503 13.23 -7.48 -15.19
N LEU A 504 11.92 -7.23 -15.30
CA LEU A 504 11.38 -5.95 -15.75
C LEU A 504 11.11 -4.97 -14.61
N VAL A 505 11.05 -5.44 -13.36
CA VAL A 505 10.71 -4.62 -12.19
C VAL A 505 11.81 -4.65 -11.12
N VAL A 506 12.32 -5.82 -10.74
CA VAL A 506 13.30 -5.93 -9.64
C VAL A 506 14.70 -5.56 -10.11
N ARG A 507 15.15 -6.07 -11.27
CA ARG A 507 16.47 -5.79 -11.82
C ARG A 507 16.75 -4.28 -12.00
N PRO A 508 15.83 -3.47 -12.54
CA PRO A 508 16.06 -2.02 -12.66
C PRO A 508 16.20 -1.31 -11.32
N VAL A 509 15.46 -1.74 -10.29
CA VAL A 509 15.57 -1.16 -8.94
C VAL A 509 16.92 -1.51 -8.30
N LEU A 510 17.40 -2.75 -8.48
CA LEU A 510 18.75 -3.15 -8.05
C LEU A 510 19.84 -2.40 -8.81
N TRP A 511 19.63 -2.14 -10.10
CA TRP A 511 20.56 -1.36 -10.92
C TRP A 511 20.69 0.08 -10.40
N LEU A 512 19.59 0.73 -10.05
CA LEU A 512 19.62 2.09 -9.50
C LEU A 512 20.45 2.17 -8.21
N ASP A 513 20.20 1.23 -7.31
CA ASP A 513 20.92 1.13 -6.04
C ASP A 513 22.42 0.90 -6.27
N GLY A 514 22.77 -0.10 -7.08
CA GLY A 514 24.17 -0.45 -7.34
C GLY A 514 24.94 0.58 -8.17
N ARG A 515 24.28 1.24 -9.13
CA ARG A 515 24.93 2.13 -10.11
C ARG A 515 24.93 3.59 -9.69
N ALA A 516 23.90 4.03 -8.97
CA ALA A 516 23.71 5.43 -8.58
C ALA A 516 23.65 5.64 -7.06
N GLY A 517 23.61 4.58 -6.25
CA GLY A 517 23.52 4.73 -4.80
C GLY A 517 22.15 5.17 -4.30
N VAL A 518 21.10 4.98 -5.10
CA VAL A 518 19.74 5.37 -4.76
C VAL A 518 18.89 4.12 -4.56
N ALA A 519 18.54 3.82 -3.31
CA ALA A 519 17.61 2.73 -2.99
C ALA A 519 16.18 3.25 -2.90
N LEU A 520 15.22 2.39 -3.23
CA LEU A 520 13.79 2.72 -3.25
C LEU A 520 13.02 1.91 -2.20
N GLU A 521 12.09 2.56 -1.51
CA GLU A 521 11.03 1.93 -0.69
C GLU A 521 9.99 1.27 -1.60
N ALA A 522 10.44 0.32 -2.42
CA ALA A 522 9.65 -0.36 -3.44
C ALA A 522 8.78 -1.47 -2.85
N HIS A 523 7.98 -1.17 -1.82
CA HIS A 523 6.95 -2.08 -1.31
C HIS A 523 5.83 -2.27 -2.34
N GLN A 524 4.93 -3.22 -2.10
CA GLN A 524 3.93 -3.62 -3.10
C GLN A 524 3.02 -2.47 -3.58
N GLN A 525 2.68 -1.51 -2.73
CA GLN A 525 1.84 -0.37 -3.13
C GLN A 525 2.57 0.71 -3.96
N ASN A 526 3.90 0.82 -3.81
CA ASN A 526 4.74 1.78 -4.54
C ASN A 526 5.32 1.17 -5.83
N THR A 527 5.07 -0.11 -6.07
CA THR A 527 5.53 -0.83 -7.26
C THR A 527 4.33 -1.09 -8.17
N LEU A 528 4.32 -0.46 -9.34
CA LEU A 528 3.33 -0.68 -10.38
C LEU A 528 3.89 -1.66 -11.41
N VAL A 529 3.10 -2.66 -11.79
CA VAL A 529 3.39 -3.58 -12.88
C VAL A 529 2.62 -3.11 -14.10
N LEU A 530 3.31 -2.93 -15.22
CA LEU A 530 2.68 -2.66 -16.51
C LEU A 530 2.35 -3.99 -17.18
N LEU A 531 1.08 -4.17 -17.53
CA LEU A 531 0.60 -5.39 -18.17
C LEU A 531 0.27 -5.13 -19.63
N ASP A 532 0.60 -6.10 -20.50
CA ASP A 532 0.05 -6.13 -21.85
C ASP A 532 -1.44 -6.55 -21.83
N PRO A 533 -2.18 -6.45 -22.96
CA PRO A 533 -3.58 -6.88 -23.03
C PRO A 533 -3.79 -8.34 -22.62
N GLU A 534 -2.77 -9.17 -22.80
CA GLU A 534 -2.74 -10.57 -22.43
C GLU A 534 -2.65 -10.78 -20.90
N GLY A 535 -2.06 -9.83 -20.16
CA GLY A 535 -1.79 -9.87 -18.73
C GLY A 535 -0.36 -10.26 -18.35
N TRP A 536 0.59 -10.29 -19.29
CA TRP A 536 2.01 -10.46 -18.99
C TRP A 536 2.65 -9.16 -18.52
N PRO A 537 3.63 -9.22 -17.59
CA PRO A 537 4.45 -8.06 -17.28
C PRO A 537 5.26 -7.65 -18.49
N VAL A 538 5.17 -6.38 -18.87
CA VAL A 538 5.96 -5.75 -19.94
C VAL A 538 6.79 -4.56 -19.45
N GLY A 539 6.66 -4.22 -18.18
CA GLY A 539 7.43 -3.15 -17.56
C GLY A 539 7.01 -2.90 -16.12
N GLY A 540 7.58 -1.85 -15.53
CA GLY A 540 7.23 -1.43 -14.18
C GLY A 540 7.35 0.07 -13.97
N ARG A 541 6.71 0.57 -12.91
CA ARG A 541 6.95 1.90 -12.40
C ARG A 541 7.14 1.88 -10.89
N TYR A 542 8.09 2.66 -10.39
CA TYR A 542 8.09 3.07 -8.99
C TYR A 542 7.30 4.36 -8.83
N ARG A 543 6.63 4.56 -7.70
CA ARG A 543 6.02 5.84 -7.32
C ARG A 543 6.30 6.13 -5.85
N ASP A 544 6.12 7.40 -5.49
CA ASP A 544 6.27 7.99 -4.16
C ASP A 544 7.52 8.88 -3.99
N ASN A 545 7.36 9.97 -3.24
CA ASN A 545 8.42 10.92 -2.90
C ASN A 545 8.97 10.73 -1.49
N GLN A 546 8.31 9.95 -0.63
CA GLN A 546 8.82 9.67 0.72
C GLN A 546 9.93 8.61 0.71
N GLY A 547 9.87 7.67 -0.23
CA GLY A 547 10.61 6.42 -0.17
C GLY A 547 11.97 6.37 -0.89
N TYR A 548 12.75 7.44 -0.91
CA TYR A 548 14.13 7.41 -1.45
C TYR A 548 15.16 7.38 -0.32
N TYR A 549 16.21 6.58 -0.51
CA TYR A 549 17.38 6.56 0.34
C TYR A 549 18.63 6.79 -0.53
N PHE A 550 19.39 7.85 -0.22
CA PHE A 550 20.71 8.06 -0.81
C PHE A 550 21.75 7.44 0.12
N ARG A 551 22.58 6.56 -0.43
CA ARG A 551 23.66 5.94 0.36
C ARG A 551 24.70 6.98 0.73
N GLU A 552 25.03 7.03 2.01
CA GLU A 552 26.11 7.88 2.52
C GLU A 552 27.43 7.61 1.79
N SER A 553 27.73 6.33 1.49
CA SER A 553 28.94 5.95 0.73
C SER A 553 29.01 6.50 -0.70
N ARG A 554 27.89 7.03 -1.23
CA ARG A 554 27.76 7.56 -2.59
C ARG A 554 27.53 9.07 -2.60
N ARG A 555 27.72 9.74 -1.46
CA ARG A 555 27.55 11.20 -1.31
C ARG A 555 28.31 12.00 -2.35
N ASP A 556 29.63 11.82 -2.43
CA ASP A 556 30.48 12.60 -3.35
C ASP A 556 30.05 12.43 -4.82
N GLU A 557 29.68 11.21 -5.21
CA GLU A 557 29.18 10.93 -6.57
C GLU A 557 27.85 11.64 -6.84
N LEU A 558 26.92 11.62 -5.89
CA LEU A 558 25.63 12.29 -6.02
C LEU A 558 25.76 13.83 -6.00
N GLU A 559 26.60 14.38 -5.12
CA GLU A 559 26.90 15.81 -5.06
C GLU A 559 27.60 16.30 -6.34
N SER A 560 28.47 15.48 -6.95
CA SER A 560 29.10 15.81 -8.24
C SER A 560 28.09 15.91 -9.39
N ARG A 561 26.97 15.16 -9.31
CA ARG A 561 25.90 15.17 -10.31
C ARG A 561 24.94 16.33 -10.09
N LEU A 562 24.57 16.57 -8.84
CA LEU A 562 23.65 17.63 -8.45
C LEU A 562 24.13 18.25 -7.12
N PRO A 563 24.84 19.39 -7.17
CA PRO A 563 25.31 20.07 -5.97
C PRO A 563 24.14 20.42 -5.01
N GLY A 564 24.34 20.16 -3.71
CA GLY A 564 23.33 20.38 -2.66
C GLY A 564 22.21 19.35 -2.60
N ILE A 565 22.30 18.24 -3.37
CA ILE A 565 21.31 17.17 -3.32
C ILE A 565 21.17 16.61 -1.90
N GLY A 566 19.94 16.36 -1.43
CA GLY A 566 19.70 15.72 -0.15
C GLY A 566 19.81 16.63 1.07
N GLU A 567 20.31 17.87 0.95
CA GLU A 567 20.48 18.81 2.07
C GLU A 567 19.14 19.27 2.65
N ALA A 568 18.24 19.79 1.80
CA ALA A 568 16.93 20.28 2.23
C ALA A 568 15.93 19.15 2.53
N SER A 569 16.14 17.98 1.93
CA SER A 569 15.25 16.83 2.03
C SER A 569 15.68 15.79 3.07
N ASP A 570 16.87 15.91 3.65
CA ASP A 570 17.44 14.96 4.62
C ASP A 570 17.33 13.52 4.10
N THR A 571 17.90 13.29 2.90
CA THR A 571 17.69 12.02 2.14
C THR A 571 18.87 11.05 2.24
N PHE A 572 20.03 11.52 2.71
CA PHE A 572 21.18 10.65 2.93
C PHE A 572 20.98 9.79 4.19
N VAL A 573 21.22 8.49 4.03
CA VAL A 573 21.06 7.50 5.08
C VAL A 573 22.27 6.60 5.07
N SER A 574 22.72 6.18 6.25
CA SER A 574 23.85 5.25 6.36
C SER A 574 23.58 3.98 5.53
N ASP A 575 24.62 3.43 4.93
CA ASP A 575 24.51 2.23 4.09
C ASP A 575 23.90 1.05 4.84
N GLN A 576 24.22 0.88 6.12
CA GLN A 576 23.66 -0.18 6.96
C GLN A 576 22.13 -0.06 7.09
N VAL A 577 21.63 1.14 7.38
CA VAL A 577 20.19 1.39 7.48
C VAL A 577 19.54 1.25 6.10
N THR A 578 20.15 1.80 5.05
CA THR A 578 19.67 1.67 3.68
C THR A 578 19.52 0.20 3.29
N ASP A 579 20.52 -0.63 3.56
CA ASP A 579 20.44 -2.05 3.24
C ASP A 579 19.36 -2.79 4.04
N GLU A 580 19.13 -2.42 5.32
CA GLU A 580 18.07 -3.00 6.14
C GLU A 580 16.69 -2.64 5.58
N ARG A 581 16.46 -1.35 5.31
CA ARG A 581 15.19 -0.85 4.76
C ARG A 581 14.95 -1.43 3.36
N PHE A 582 15.96 -1.42 2.50
CA PHE A 582 15.84 -1.93 1.15
C PHE A 582 15.58 -3.45 1.11
N ALA A 583 16.22 -4.22 2.01
CA ALA A 583 15.93 -5.64 2.16
C ALA A 583 14.49 -5.91 2.62
N TYR A 584 13.97 -5.11 3.55
CA TYR A 584 12.57 -5.23 3.95
C TYR A 584 11.62 -4.87 2.80
N TYR A 585 11.81 -3.73 2.13
CA TYR A 585 10.82 -3.24 1.17
C TYR A 585 10.85 -3.98 -0.16
N LEU A 586 12.02 -4.15 -0.78
CA LEU A 586 12.13 -4.86 -2.07
C LEU A 586 12.21 -6.38 -1.86
N GLY A 587 12.95 -6.85 -0.85
CA GLY A 587 13.11 -8.28 -0.58
C GLY A 587 11.85 -8.89 0.05
N ILE A 588 11.52 -8.48 1.27
CA ILE A 588 10.49 -9.15 2.10
C ILE A 588 9.07 -8.75 1.69
N ASN A 589 8.74 -7.45 1.73
CA ASN A 589 7.40 -6.96 1.47
C ASN A 589 7.00 -7.19 0.00
N ASN A 590 7.93 -6.92 -0.92
CA ASN A 590 7.67 -7.02 -2.35
C ASN A 590 7.89 -8.45 -2.89
N VAL A 591 9.13 -8.91 -3.08
CA VAL A 591 9.39 -10.14 -3.85
C VAL A 591 8.94 -11.39 -3.09
N LEU A 592 9.31 -11.53 -1.81
CA LEU A 592 8.85 -12.67 -1.00
C LEU A 592 7.34 -12.60 -0.76
N GLY A 593 6.78 -11.40 -0.59
CA GLY A 593 5.34 -11.20 -0.55
C GLY A 593 4.63 -11.67 -1.83
N LEU A 594 5.17 -11.39 -3.01
CA LEU A 594 4.62 -11.88 -4.28
C LEU A 594 4.69 -13.41 -4.39
N ILE A 595 5.82 -14.01 -3.99
CA ILE A 595 5.95 -15.47 -3.91
C ILE A 595 4.87 -16.06 -3.00
N GLY A 596 4.69 -15.47 -1.81
CA GLY A 596 3.65 -15.87 -0.86
C GLY A 596 2.24 -15.74 -1.43
N ALA A 597 1.97 -14.68 -2.19
CA ALA A 597 0.69 -14.51 -2.87
C ALA A 597 0.42 -15.59 -3.93
N PHE A 598 1.44 -16.02 -4.69
CA PHE A 598 1.30 -17.17 -5.61
C PHE A 598 1.01 -18.47 -4.84
N GLY A 599 1.74 -18.72 -3.76
CA GLY A 599 1.61 -19.91 -2.92
C GLY A 599 0.26 -20.02 -2.23
N ALA A 600 -0.13 -18.97 -1.50
CA ALA A 600 -1.36 -18.89 -0.74
C ALA A 600 -2.63 -19.01 -1.60
N GLN A 601 -2.52 -18.73 -2.89
CA GLN A 601 -3.59 -18.87 -3.89
C GLN A 601 -3.46 -20.14 -4.74
N ARG A 602 -2.51 -21.03 -4.42
CA ARG A 602 -2.23 -22.30 -5.12
C ARG A 602 -1.95 -22.14 -6.61
N LEU A 603 -1.36 -21.01 -7.00
CA LEU A 603 -0.99 -20.72 -8.39
C LEU A 603 0.37 -21.32 -8.75
N ALA A 604 1.27 -21.41 -7.77
CA ALA A 604 2.57 -22.07 -7.86
C ALA A 604 3.06 -22.51 -6.48
N ASP A 605 3.95 -23.50 -6.44
CA ASP A 605 4.69 -23.83 -5.22
C ASP A 605 5.75 -22.75 -4.94
N GLU A 606 5.71 -22.18 -3.73
CA GLU A 606 6.68 -21.16 -3.28
C GLU A 606 8.13 -21.65 -3.40
N ARG A 607 8.40 -22.94 -3.16
CA ARG A 607 9.77 -23.50 -3.24
C ARG A 607 10.36 -23.37 -4.64
N VAL A 608 9.52 -23.52 -5.66
CA VAL A 608 9.93 -23.35 -7.07
C VAL A 608 10.25 -21.88 -7.36
N LEU A 609 9.43 -20.96 -6.87
CA LEU A 609 9.65 -19.52 -7.08
C LEU A 609 10.83 -19.00 -6.25
N LEU A 610 11.05 -19.51 -5.03
CA LEU A 610 12.24 -19.22 -4.23
C LEU A 610 13.51 -19.71 -4.93
N ALA A 611 13.49 -20.91 -5.54
CA ALA A 611 14.60 -21.38 -6.35
C ALA A 611 14.85 -20.50 -7.59
N ALA A 612 13.79 -20.01 -8.24
CA ALA A 612 13.90 -19.05 -9.34
C ALA A 612 14.50 -17.72 -8.87
N LEU A 613 14.07 -17.22 -7.71
CA LEU A 613 14.62 -16.01 -7.10
C LEU A 613 16.11 -16.17 -6.79
N ARG A 614 16.54 -17.30 -6.20
CA ARG A 614 17.97 -17.56 -5.93
C ARG A 614 18.81 -17.48 -7.20
N ARG A 615 18.36 -18.09 -8.29
CA ARG A 615 19.06 -18.02 -9.59
C ARG A 615 19.12 -16.59 -10.13
N PHE A 616 18.01 -15.86 -10.06
CA PHE A 616 17.98 -14.45 -10.46
C PHE A 616 18.98 -13.62 -9.65
N LEU A 617 18.93 -13.71 -8.31
CA LEU A 617 19.81 -12.96 -7.42
C LEU A 617 21.29 -13.27 -7.67
N ALA A 618 21.64 -14.53 -7.93
CA ALA A 618 23.02 -14.92 -8.26
C ALA A 618 23.55 -14.22 -9.52
N THR A 619 22.69 -13.91 -10.50
CA THR A 619 23.07 -13.08 -11.66
C THR A 619 23.08 -11.58 -11.33
N ALA A 620 22.18 -11.14 -10.44
CA ALA A 620 21.99 -9.75 -10.09
C ALA A 620 23.08 -9.20 -9.15
N THR A 621 23.90 -10.06 -8.54
CA THR A 621 25.11 -9.64 -7.78
C THR A 621 26.04 -8.75 -8.61
N SER A 622 26.11 -9.00 -9.92
CA SER A 622 26.91 -8.20 -10.88
C SER A 622 26.46 -6.74 -11.03
N LEU A 623 25.26 -6.39 -10.55
CA LEU A 623 24.72 -5.01 -10.63
C LEU A 623 25.33 -4.06 -9.59
N GLY A 624 26.09 -4.59 -8.61
CA GLY A 624 26.76 -3.78 -7.59
C GLY A 624 25.88 -3.38 -6.40
N SER A 625 24.59 -3.74 -6.39
CA SER A 625 23.74 -3.62 -5.19
C SER A 625 24.19 -4.66 -4.13
N PRO A 626 24.25 -4.31 -2.84
CA PRO A 626 24.52 -5.28 -1.77
C PRO A 626 23.32 -6.20 -1.48
N LEU A 627 22.12 -5.84 -1.93
CA LEU A 627 20.89 -6.57 -1.59
C LEU A 627 20.89 -8.04 -2.07
N PRO A 628 21.31 -8.38 -3.31
CA PRO A 628 21.38 -9.77 -3.74
C PRO A 628 22.26 -10.66 -2.86
N HIS A 629 23.44 -10.20 -2.46
CA HIS A 629 24.31 -10.95 -1.54
C HIS A 629 23.63 -11.13 -0.18
N ARG A 630 23.09 -10.05 0.39
CA ARG A 630 22.38 -10.11 1.67
C ARG A 630 21.25 -11.13 1.67
N LEU A 631 20.43 -11.16 0.62
CA LEU A 631 19.31 -12.12 0.52
C LEU A 631 19.77 -13.56 0.32
N LEU A 632 20.90 -13.81 -0.35
CA LEU A 632 21.43 -15.17 -0.58
C LEU A 632 22.19 -15.73 0.63
N GLU A 633 22.87 -14.87 1.37
CA GLU A 633 23.87 -15.30 2.35
C GLU A 633 23.39 -15.19 3.80
N ALA A 634 22.57 -14.19 4.13
CA ALA A 634 22.15 -13.97 5.51
C ALA A 634 21.26 -15.13 5.99
N ALA A 635 21.55 -15.65 7.19
CA ALA A 635 20.72 -16.67 7.84
C ALA A 635 19.35 -16.11 8.24
N THR A 636 19.32 -14.82 8.61
CA THR A 636 18.13 -14.12 9.06
C THR A 636 18.01 -12.75 8.41
N LEU A 637 16.78 -12.24 8.34
CA LEU A 637 16.47 -10.94 7.76
C LEU A 637 15.76 -10.06 8.78
N ARG A 638 16.10 -8.76 8.79
CA ARG A 638 15.41 -7.76 9.60
C ARG A 638 14.12 -7.36 8.89
N CYS A 639 13.00 -7.48 9.59
CA CYS A 639 11.67 -7.23 9.05
C CYS A 639 10.92 -6.24 9.94
N LYS A 640 10.23 -5.29 9.32
CA LYS A 640 9.33 -4.40 10.03
C LYS A 640 8.18 -5.17 10.68
N ALA A 641 7.92 -4.87 11.94
CA ALA A 641 6.89 -5.47 12.77
C ALA A 641 5.71 -4.50 12.89
N ASN A 642 4.71 -4.64 12.03
CA ASN A 642 3.60 -3.68 11.94
C ASN A 642 2.66 -3.76 13.15
N LEU A 643 2.46 -4.95 13.75
CA LEU A 643 1.65 -5.11 14.96
C LEU A 643 2.38 -4.54 16.18
N LEU A 644 3.65 -4.87 16.38
CA LEU A 644 4.44 -4.29 17.47
C LEU A 644 4.59 -2.77 17.30
N THR A 645 4.87 -2.27 16.10
CA THR A 645 4.93 -0.82 15.84
C THR A 645 3.63 -0.14 16.27
N ARG A 646 2.47 -0.76 16.02
CA ARG A 646 1.18 -0.26 16.51
C ARG A 646 1.07 -0.29 18.03
N LEU A 647 1.41 -1.44 18.63
CA LEU A 647 1.36 -1.62 20.08
C LEU A 647 2.37 -0.74 20.84
N HIS A 648 3.31 -0.12 20.14
CA HIS A 648 4.23 0.88 20.67
C HIS A 648 3.78 2.33 20.40
N GLY A 649 2.62 2.54 19.77
CA GLY A 649 2.06 3.88 19.51
C GLY A 649 2.89 4.75 18.57
N LEU A 650 3.80 4.16 17.77
CA LEU A 650 4.72 4.91 16.92
C LEU A 650 4.00 5.49 15.69
N ASP A 651 4.30 6.75 15.36
CA ASP A 651 3.93 7.39 14.09
C ASP A 651 5.13 7.35 13.15
N GLU A 652 5.04 6.59 12.06
CA GLU A 652 6.19 6.34 11.17
C GLU A 652 6.63 7.56 10.35
N LEU A 653 5.94 8.70 10.47
CA LEU A 653 6.36 9.97 9.85
C LEU A 653 7.07 10.89 10.85
N VAL A 654 7.12 10.53 12.13
CA VAL A 654 7.73 11.33 13.19
C VAL A 654 8.94 10.59 13.76
N GLY A 655 10.09 11.24 13.70
CA GLY A 655 11.35 10.75 14.27
C GLY A 655 12.36 10.26 13.22
N PRO A 656 13.56 9.85 13.66
CA PRO A 656 14.60 9.32 12.78
C PRO A 656 14.19 8.00 12.10
N VAL A 657 14.65 7.79 10.86
CA VAL A 657 14.31 6.61 10.01
C VAL A 657 14.70 5.27 10.65
N ASP A 658 15.69 5.28 11.53
CA ASP A 658 16.19 4.10 12.25
C ASP A 658 15.23 3.63 13.37
N THR A 659 14.45 4.55 13.96
CA THR A 659 13.68 4.34 15.21
C THR A 659 12.17 4.52 15.03
N GLN A 660 11.71 5.05 13.90
CA GLN A 660 10.28 5.29 13.63
C GLN A 660 9.42 4.01 13.48
N SER A 661 10.01 2.81 13.51
CA SER A 661 9.27 1.53 13.47
C SER A 661 10.02 0.43 14.21
N VAL A 662 9.28 -0.55 14.72
CA VAL A 662 9.86 -1.75 15.35
C VAL A 662 10.27 -2.75 14.26
N TYR A 663 11.48 -3.31 14.40
CA TYR A 663 11.99 -4.37 13.52
C TYR A 663 12.27 -5.65 14.33
N VAL A 664 11.84 -6.78 13.79
CA VAL A 664 12.10 -8.14 14.29
C VAL A 664 13.03 -8.88 13.34
N THR A 665 13.52 -10.03 13.78
CA THR A 665 14.39 -10.90 12.97
C THR A 665 13.58 -12.11 12.53
N LEU A 666 13.64 -12.45 11.24
CA LEU A 666 12.98 -13.61 10.65
C LEU A 666 14.01 -14.56 10.07
N THR A 667 13.69 -15.85 10.08
CA THR A 667 14.45 -16.84 9.31
C THR A 667 14.39 -16.52 7.81
N ASN A 668 15.53 -16.55 7.11
CA ASN A 668 15.57 -16.26 5.68
C ASN A 668 15.08 -17.47 4.85
N PRO A 669 13.94 -17.37 4.12
CA PRO A 669 13.40 -18.49 3.35
C PRO A 669 14.25 -18.90 2.15
N LEU A 670 15.26 -18.11 1.77
CA LEU A 670 16.21 -18.47 0.70
C LEU A 670 17.34 -19.39 1.17
N ARG A 671 17.46 -19.65 2.47
CA ARG A 671 18.45 -20.56 3.05
C ARG A 671 17.91 -21.98 3.28
N ALA A 672 16.58 -22.14 3.22
CA ALA A 672 15.87 -23.39 3.49
C ALA A 672 15.82 -24.32 2.26
#